data_AF-A0AAD2DH23-F1
#
_entry.id   AF-A0AAD2DH23-F1
#
_cell.length_a   1.000
_cell.length_b   1.000
_cell.length_c   1.000
_cell.angle_alpha   90.00
_cell.angle_beta   90.00
_cell.angle_gamma   90.00
#
_symmetry.space_group_name_H-M   'P 1'
#
loop_
_entity.id
_entity.type
_entity.pdbx_description
1 polymer ?
#
loop_
_entity_poly.entity_id
_entity_poly.type
_entity_poly.pdbx_seq_one_letter_code
_entity_poly.pdbx_strand_id
1 'polypeptide(L)'
;MESETPESKGWWWWLLVLVIAALVLCASSISLWKNFHQLEIFQRAPKHSRAIVDKYANALSVSVQFFDVQKAGKLVNNKISWRGDSALEDGKEENMDLTKGMYDAGDLMKFGFPMAFTATILSWAILEYGDNMKQAKELDHIQDSLKWITDYLINSHPSGNVLYIQVGDPELDHKCWERPEVMTERRPLTQVNTSYPGTDVAAETAAAMASASLVFQKKNSAYSKLLLEHAEQLFNFADTYRGTYSFNIPGAQKYYNSTGYGDELLWAAAWLYHATGDHSYLTYVTVKNGNSFANWGMPTWFCWDNKLAGTQVLLSRVSFFGSKDILGAENIALQLYRKTAEAVLCGLLPNSRTPTSQRTDGGLIWVSEWNVLQYSVASAFLTLVYSDYMLTSQTQTLYCNGELYQPSDLRKFALSQADYVLGSNPMKMSYLVGYGSNYPQFVHHRGASIPRDANTGCSDGFKWLNSTDPNPNLAIGALVGGPFLNDTYSDSRNNSQQGEPTTYNSALIVGLLSGLITTSNQKEMERSQSCMDVLQEKDAKKELGVLWRRVKTAATLLTYLKSKARIMAVPHMAHIVCGIEELDGTSLVDENDVPLPVLSRNIDLSSFDSPDEETWTALSSHHGSLDEDDVVYINELFRSVHMVGDVMENLVKRVIVAESEAANEKEKVTVGQEEIKRKTLQVENMSLKLQEMEQLALGTNCILNEMRQRVEDLVEETSRQRERAAENEQELCRVKQDFESLKTYVSSLLNVRETLLSSEKQFQTIEKLFERLVVKTSQLESEKIQKEVEVQKLMEENVRLTTLLDKKEAQLVAMNEQCKVMALNASNI
;
A
#
# COMPACT_ATOMS: atom_id res chain seq x y z
N MET A 1 47.00 69.69 -25.86
CA MET A 1 46.18 69.96 -27.05
C MET A 1 46.45 68.82 -28.02
N GLU A 2 45.70 67.71 -27.99
CA GLU A 2 44.22 67.55 -27.89
C GLU A 2 43.52 68.07 -29.16
N SER A 3 42.44 67.45 -29.63
CA SER A 3 41.56 66.47 -28.97
C SER A 3 41.24 65.22 -29.81
N GLU A 4 40.99 64.10 -29.13
CA GLU A 4 40.39 62.90 -29.72
C GLU A 4 38.85 62.98 -29.70
N THR A 5 38.17 62.31 -30.65
CA THR A 5 36.71 62.11 -30.63
C THR A 5 36.37 60.69 -31.13
N PRO A 6 35.90 59.75 -30.25
CA PRO A 6 35.80 58.34 -30.60
C PRO A 6 34.36 57.78 -30.70
N GLU A 7 33.58 58.16 -31.71
CA GLU A 7 32.20 57.64 -31.90
C GLU A 7 31.99 56.86 -33.20
N SER A 8 31.98 55.52 -33.10
CA SER A 8 31.35 54.61 -34.07
C SER A 8 31.22 53.17 -33.54
N LYS A 9 32.17 52.72 -32.71
CA LYS A 9 32.22 51.33 -32.20
C LYS A 9 31.17 51.00 -31.13
N GLY A 10 30.61 52.00 -30.43
CA GLY A 10 29.64 51.77 -29.35
C GLY A 10 28.30 51.20 -29.84
N TRP A 11 27.77 51.70 -30.97
CA TRP A 11 26.43 51.35 -31.44
C TRP A 11 26.30 49.88 -31.83
N TRP A 12 27.31 49.33 -32.51
CA TRP A 12 27.37 47.91 -32.87
C TRP A 12 27.42 46.99 -31.64
N TRP A 13 28.06 47.42 -30.55
CA TRP A 13 28.11 46.63 -29.31
C TRP A 13 26.75 46.61 -28.60
N TRP A 14 26.07 47.76 -28.50
CA TRP A 14 24.69 47.81 -27.99
C TRP A 14 23.71 47.01 -28.84
N LEU A 15 23.86 47.02 -30.16
CA LEU A 15 23.02 46.23 -31.07
C LEU A 15 23.28 44.72 -30.91
N LEU A 16 24.54 44.31 -30.73
CA LEU A 16 24.89 42.92 -30.39
C LEU A 16 24.30 42.49 -29.04
N VAL A 17 24.40 43.34 -28.01
CA VAL A 17 23.83 43.09 -26.67
C VAL A 17 22.30 42.97 -26.74
N LEU A 18 21.62 43.80 -27.53
CA LEU A 18 20.17 43.71 -27.76
C LEU A 18 19.78 42.41 -28.48
N VAL A 19 20.54 41.98 -29.49
CA VAL A 19 20.31 40.70 -30.17
C VAL A 19 20.53 39.51 -29.22
N ILE A 20 21.59 39.54 -28.40
CA ILE A 20 21.84 38.50 -27.38
C ILE A 20 20.73 38.49 -26.33
N ALA A 21 20.30 39.64 -25.83
CA ALA A 21 19.20 39.75 -24.88
C ALA A 21 17.88 39.24 -25.48
N ALA A 22 17.58 39.56 -26.74
CA ALA A 22 16.42 39.03 -27.44
C ALA A 22 16.50 37.51 -27.64
N LEU A 23 17.68 36.96 -27.96
CA LEU A 23 17.89 35.52 -28.07
C LEU A 23 17.75 34.81 -26.72
N VAL A 24 18.23 35.40 -25.61
CA VAL A 24 18.05 34.87 -24.25
C VAL A 24 16.59 34.95 -23.79
N LEU A 25 15.88 36.03 -24.12
CA LEU A 25 14.44 36.16 -23.86
C LEU A 25 13.62 35.18 -24.70
N CYS A 26 13.96 34.96 -25.98
CA CYS A 26 13.36 33.91 -26.79
C CYS A 26 13.69 32.51 -26.26
N ALA A 27 14.94 32.22 -25.90
CA ALA A 27 15.33 30.90 -25.38
C ALA A 27 14.66 30.59 -24.04
N SER A 28 14.57 31.57 -23.12
CA SER A 28 13.84 31.41 -21.86
C SER A 28 12.32 31.32 -22.09
N SER A 29 11.75 32.06 -23.03
CA SER A 29 10.33 31.93 -23.42
C SER A 29 10.04 30.56 -24.06
N ILE A 30 10.93 30.04 -24.90
CA ILE A 30 10.82 28.71 -25.53
C ILE A 30 11.01 27.61 -24.48
N SER A 31 11.89 27.81 -23.48
CA SER A 31 12.06 26.88 -22.35
C SER A 31 10.81 26.87 -21.46
N LEU A 32 10.29 28.05 -21.08
CA LEU A 32 9.02 28.18 -20.36
C LEU A 32 7.85 27.56 -21.14
N TRP A 33 7.79 27.76 -22.45
CA TRP A 33 6.77 27.17 -23.33
C TRP A 33 6.92 25.65 -23.51
N LYS A 34 8.15 25.12 -23.57
CA LYS A 34 8.42 23.68 -23.51
C LYS A 34 7.98 23.07 -22.19
N ASN A 35 8.29 23.71 -21.06
CA ASN A 35 7.83 23.26 -19.75
C ASN A 35 6.29 23.34 -19.65
N PHE A 36 5.66 24.37 -20.23
CA PHE A 36 4.21 24.47 -20.33
C PHE A 36 3.61 23.33 -21.17
N HIS A 37 4.23 22.96 -22.29
CA HIS A 37 3.78 21.82 -23.11
C HIS A 37 4.09 20.47 -22.46
N GLN A 38 5.15 20.33 -21.65
CA GLN A 38 5.34 19.14 -20.80
C GLN A 38 4.22 19.02 -19.75
N LEU A 39 3.74 20.13 -19.18
CA LEU A 39 2.52 20.16 -18.36
C LEU A 39 1.23 19.85 -19.16
N GLU A 40 1.19 20.05 -20.48
CA GLU A 40 0.06 19.64 -21.32
C GLU A 40 0.04 18.14 -21.66
N ILE A 41 1.15 17.40 -21.49
CA ILE A 41 1.17 15.94 -21.66
C ILE A 41 0.22 15.25 -20.66
N PHE A 42 -0.09 15.89 -19.52
CA PHE A 42 -1.11 15.44 -18.59
C PHE A 42 -2.57 15.60 -19.09
N GLN A 43 -2.85 16.26 -20.23
CA GLN A 43 -4.23 16.53 -20.68
C GLN A 43 -4.45 16.42 -22.19
N ARG A 44 -4.60 15.17 -22.69
CA ARG A 44 -5.61 14.81 -23.72
C ARG A 44 -5.75 13.30 -23.92
N ALA A 45 -6.67 12.69 -23.17
CA ALA A 45 -7.49 11.62 -23.75
C ALA A 45 -8.47 12.27 -24.77
N PRO A 46 -8.83 11.59 -25.88
CA PRO A 46 -9.76 12.16 -26.86
C PRO A 46 -11.17 12.32 -26.27
N LYS A 47 -11.73 13.53 -26.40
CA LYS A 47 -13.11 13.84 -25.96
C LYS A 47 -14.13 13.13 -26.84
N HIS A 48 -14.58 11.96 -26.40
CA HIS A 48 -15.78 11.29 -26.93
C HIS A 48 -16.78 11.11 -25.79
N SER A 49 -18.04 11.43 -26.06
CA SER A 49 -19.13 11.31 -25.09
C SER A 49 -19.47 9.83 -24.88
N ARG A 50 -18.82 9.18 -23.91
CA ARG A 50 -19.14 7.81 -23.49
C ARG A 50 -20.45 7.79 -22.71
N ALA A 51 -21.19 6.69 -22.79
CA ALA A 51 -22.36 6.50 -21.93
C ALA A 51 -21.92 6.28 -20.47
N ILE A 52 -22.65 6.88 -19.55
CA ILE A 52 -22.49 6.63 -18.11
C ILE A 52 -23.17 5.30 -17.78
N VAL A 53 -22.49 4.47 -16.99
CA VAL A 53 -23.02 3.22 -16.44
C VAL A 53 -23.58 3.52 -15.06
N ASP A 54 -24.90 3.73 -14.98
CA ASP A 54 -25.61 4.16 -13.77
C ASP A 54 -25.28 3.29 -12.53
N LYS A 55 -25.04 1.98 -12.72
CA LYS A 55 -24.60 1.06 -11.66
C LYS A 55 -23.36 1.57 -10.92
N TYR A 56 -22.30 1.90 -11.65
CA TYR A 56 -21.03 2.33 -11.05
C TYR A 56 -21.04 3.82 -10.66
N ALA A 57 -21.83 4.65 -11.35
CA ALA A 57 -22.06 6.04 -10.93
C ALA A 57 -22.78 6.12 -9.58
N ASN A 58 -23.87 5.36 -9.40
CA ASN A 58 -24.59 5.29 -8.12
C ASN A 58 -23.72 4.68 -7.01
N ALA A 59 -22.91 3.66 -7.32
CA ALA A 59 -21.96 3.10 -6.37
C ALA A 59 -20.89 4.12 -5.95
N LEU A 60 -20.40 4.95 -6.87
CA LEU A 60 -19.44 6.01 -6.61
C LEU A 60 -20.04 7.09 -5.69
N SER A 61 -21.26 7.57 -5.99
CA SER A 61 -22.00 8.52 -5.12
C SER A 61 -22.30 7.96 -3.73
N VAL A 62 -22.31 6.64 -3.54
CA VAL A 62 -22.38 6.01 -2.21
C VAL A 62 -21.00 5.97 -1.55
N SER A 63 -19.97 5.44 -2.20
CA SER A 63 -18.65 5.21 -1.58
C SER A 63 -17.94 6.48 -1.12
N VAL A 64 -18.10 7.61 -1.83
CA VAL A 64 -17.47 8.89 -1.43
C VAL A 64 -17.97 9.45 -0.11
N GLN A 65 -19.15 9.03 0.37
CA GLN A 65 -19.74 9.52 1.62
C GLN A 65 -19.02 9.02 2.86
N PHE A 66 -18.30 7.89 2.79
CA PHE A 66 -17.54 7.38 3.94
C PHE A 66 -16.44 8.34 4.38
N PHE A 67 -15.87 9.14 3.48
CA PHE A 67 -14.93 10.18 3.86
C PHE A 67 -15.55 11.28 4.71
N ASP A 68 -16.85 11.57 4.58
CA ASP A 68 -17.54 12.46 5.53
C ASP A 68 -17.83 11.75 6.86
N VAL A 69 -18.10 10.44 6.83
CA VAL A 69 -18.27 9.60 8.03
C VAL A 69 -17.00 9.56 8.88
N GLN A 70 -15.81 9.51 8.26
CA GLN A 70 -14.52 9.43 8.96
C GLN A 70 -13.90 10.78 9.38
N LYS A 71 -14.41 11.94 8.93
CA LYS A 71 -13.78 13.25 9.22
C LYS A 71 -13.67 13.54 10.72
N ALA A 72 -12.46 13.84 11.18
CA ALA A 72 -12.19 14.37 12.50
C ALA A 72 -12.05 15.90 12.46
N GLY A 73 -12.22 16.55 13.61
CA GLY A 73 -12.10 18.00 13.75
C GLY A 73 -13.46 18.71 13.73
N LYS A 74 -13.42 20.03 13.53
CA LYS A 74 -14.61 20.86 13.39
C LYS A 74 -15.22 20.72 12.00
N LEU A 75 -16.39 20.10 11.88
CA LEU A 75 -16.98 19.73 10.59
C LEU A 75 -17.60 20.95 9.89
N VAL A 76 -17.29 21.11 8.59
CA VAL A 76 -17.83 22.18 7.74
C VAL A 76 -18.66 21.56 6.62
N ASN A 77 -19.85 22.10 6.38
CA ASN A 77 -20.82 21.60 5.39
C ASN A 77 -21.17 20.09 5.56
N ASN A 78 -21.21 19.61 6.81
CA ASN A 78 -21.41 18.19 7.13
C ASN A 78 -22.73 17.64 6.53
N LYS A 79 -22.62 16.60 5.69
CA LYS A 79 -23.75 15.85 5.12
C LYS A 79 -24.27 14.74 6.04
N ILE A 80 -23.45 14.25 6.96
CA ILE A 80 -23.72 13.09 7.82
C ILE A 80 -24.38 13.55 9.12
N SER A 81 -25.72 13.50 9.16
CA SER A 81 -26.54 14.08 10.24
C SER A 81 -26.27 13.56 11.67
N TRP A 82 -25.64 12.38 11.78
CA TRP A 82 -25.28 11.72 13.04
C TRP A 82 -23.82 11.94 13.48
N ARG A 83 -22.97 12.52 12.61
CA ARG A 83 -21.64 13.02 12.95
C ARG A 83 -21.70 14.47 13.43
N GLY A 84 -20.75 14.86 14.27
CA GLY A 84 -20.52 16.22 14.74
C GLY A 84 -19.05 16.53 14.95
N ASP A 85 -18.78 17.73 15.48
CA ASP A 85 -17.43 18.19 15.82
C ASP A 85 -16.77 17.23 16.83
N SER A 86 -15.55 16.80 16.53
CA SER A 86 -14.75 15.89 17.36
C SER A 86 -13.27 16.29 17.34
N ALA A 87 -12.45 15.71 18.22
CA ALA A 87 -10.98 15.84 18.16
C ALA A 87 -10.45 17.29 18.18
N LEU A 88 -11.19 18.21 18.81
CA LEU A 88 -10.94 19.66 18.74
C LEU A 88 -9.69 20.14 19.51
N GLU A 89 -9.06 19.24 20.27
CA GLU A 89 -7.87 19.51 21.09
C GLU A 89 -6.64 18.74 20.58
N ASP A 90 -6.77 17.94 19.51
CA ASP A 90 -5.67 17.19 18.89
C ASP A 90 -4.57 18.16 18.40
N GLY A 91 -3.32 17.94 18.83
CA GLY A 91 -2.16 18.79 18.51
C GLY A 91 -1.82 19.85 19.56
N LYS A 92 -2.76 20.16 20.47
CA LYS A 92 -2.64 21.29 21.41
C LYS A 92 -1.50 21.16 22.42
N GLU A 93 -1.13 19.93 22.80
CA GLU A 93 -0.01 19.69 23.74
C GLU A 93 1.35 20.12 23.17
N GLU A 94 1.50 20.17 21.84
CA GLU A 94 2.69 20.66 21.13
C GLU A 94 2.42 21.99 20.39
N ASN A 95 1.36 22.72 20.76
CA ASN A 95 0.95 24.00 20.16
C ASN A 95 0.71 23.94 18.63
N MET A 96 0.13 22.84 18.14
CA MET A 96 -0.27 22.64 16.73
C MET A 96 -1.80 22.44 16.59
N ASP A 97 -2.33 22.65 15.38
CA ASP A 97 -3.68 22.23 15.00
C ASP A 97 -3.62 20.89 14.25
N LEU A 98 -3.82 19.79 14.96
CA LEU A 98 -3.95 18.44 14.37
C LEU A 98 -5.43 17.98 14.41
N THR A 99 -6.38 18.90 14.53
CA THR A 99 -7.81 18.59 14.73
C THR A 99 -8.44 17.89 13.52
N LYS A 100 -8.04 18.29 12.30
CA LYS A 100 -8.42 17.69 11.01
C LYS A 100 -7.92 16.25 10.82
N GLY A 101 -8.03 15.75 9.59
CA GLY A 101 -7.70 14.39 9.20
C GLY A 101 -8.93 13.49 9.28
N MET A 102 -8.70 12.18 9.17
CA MET A 102 -9.75 11.17 9.25
C MET A 102 -9.41 10.17 10.36
N TYR A 103 -10.44 9.60 10.96
CA TYR A 103 -10.32 8.35 11.69
C TYR A 103 -10.04 7.21 10.71
N ASP A 104 -9.19 6.28 11.09
CA ASP A 104 -8.66 5.27 10.18
C ASP A 104 -9.72 4.23 9.77
N ALA A 105 -10.37 3.64 10.78
CA ALA A 105 -11.26 2.48 10.63
C ALA A 105 -12.53 2.62 11.51
N GLY A 106 -12.89 1.60 12.28
CA GLY A 106 -14.01 1.63 13.23
C GLY A 106 -13.71 2.37 14.53
N ASP A 107 -12.49 2.88 14.70
CA ASP A 107 -11.91 3.50 15.89
C ASP A 107 -11.86 5.04 15.84
N LEU A 108 -11.24 5.67 16.84
CA LEU A 108 -11.02 7.13 16.87
C LEU A 108 -9.53 7.49 16.68
N MET A 109 -8.72 6.57 16.14
CA MET A 109 -7.30 6.78 15.89
C MET A 109 -7.04 7.54 14.58
N LYS A 110 -6.00 8.37 14.58
CA LYS A 110 -5.46 9.00 13.37
C LYS A 110 -4.12 8.36 13.02
N PHE A 111 -4.12 7.21 12.34
CA PHE A 111 -2.90 6.57 11.86
C PHE A 111 -2.42 7.21 10.56
N GLY A 112 -1.24 7.86 10.59
CA GLY A 112 -0.73 8.66 9.47
C GLY A 112 -0.36 7.85 8.23
N PHE A 113 0.14 6.62 8.40
CA PHE A 113 0.59 5.76 7.28
C PHE A 113 -0.55 5.31 6.35
N PRO A 114 -1.64 4.67 6.83
CA PRO A 114 -2.82 4.36 6.00
C PRO A 114 -3.58 5.62 5.55
N MET A 115 -3.55 6.71 6.32
CA MET A 115 -4.18 7.98 5.92
C MET A 115 -3.43 8.69 4.78
N ALA A 116 -2.09 8.66 4.78
CA ALA A 116 -1.28 9.13 3.67
C ALA A 116 -1.55 8.30 2.41
N PHE A 117 -1.51 6.96 2.52
CA PHE A 117 -1.86 6.07 1.41
C PHE A 117 -3.27 6.33 0.85
N THR A 118 -4.26 6.59 1.72
CA THR A 118 -5.61 7.02 1.32
C THR A 118 -5.57 8.27 0.44
N ALA A 119 -4.80 9.30 0.82
CA ALA A 119 -4.64 10.52 0.03
C ALA A 119 -3.88 10.29 -1.30
N THR A 120 -2.87 9.41 -1.32
CA THR A 120 -2.17 9.04 -2.57
C THR A 120 -3.10 8.32 -3.55
N ILE A 121 -3.90 7.36 -3.08
CA ILE A 121 -4.88 6.65 -3.91
C ILE A 121 -5.98 7.58 -4.41
N LEU A 122 -6.55 8.46 -3.57
CA LEU A 122 -7.51 9.47 -4.01
C LEU A 122 -6.91 10.41 -5.04
N SER A 123 -5.66 10.82 -4.87
CA SER A 123 -4.96 11.68 -5.83
C SER A 123 -4.76 10.97 -7.17
N TRP A 124 -4.28 9.72 -7.17
CA TRP A 124 -4.12 8.93 -8.40
C TRP A 124 -5.46 8.72 -9.11
N ALA A 125 -6.51 8.39 -8.37
CA ALA A 125 -7.87 8.25 -8.90
C ALA A 125 -8.40 9.53 -9.56
N ILE A 126 -8.13 10.71 -8.99
CA ILE A 126 -8.50 12.00 -9.60
C ILE A 126 -7.65 12.30 -10.85
N LEU A 127 -6.36 11.91 -10.86
CA LEU A 127 -5.45 12.16 -11.99
C LEU A 127 -5.80 11.31 -13.22
N GLU A 128 -6.21 10.05 -13.05
CA GLU A 128 -6.66 9.20 -14.16
C GLU A 128 -8.13 9.42 -14.54
N TYR A 129 -9.01 9.59 -13.55
CA TYR A 129 -10.47 9.53 -13.74
C TYR A 129 -11.23 10.80 -13.30
N GLY A 130 -10.56 11.93 -13.10
CA GLY A 130 -11.20 13.18 -12.68
C GLY A 130 -12.32 13.67 -13.62
N ASP A 131 -12.17 13.51 -14.94
CA ASP A 131 -13.24 13.84 -15.90
C ASP A 131 -14.43 12.86 -15.81
N ASN A 132 -14.23 11.63 -15.34
CA ASN A 132 -15.33 10.70 -15.03
C ASN A 132 -16.03 11.10 -13.72
N MET A 133 -15.27 11.34 -12.65
CA MET A 133 -15.80 11.85 -11.37
C MET A 133 -16.61 13.15 -11.58
N LYS A 134 -16.21 14.00 -12.52
CA LYS A 134 -16.91 15.23 -12.89
C LYS A 134 -18.23 14.98 -13.62
N GLN A 135 -18.31 13.95 -14.47
CA GLN A 135 -19.57 13.52 -15.09
C GLN A 135 -20.53 12.92 -14.08
N ALA A 136 -20.02 12.17 -13.08
CA ALA A 136 -20.78 11.69 -11.93
C ALA A 136 -21.13 12.80 -10.91
N LYS A 137 -20.53 14.00 -11.03
CA LYS A 137 -20.63 15.17 -10.12
C LYS A 137 -19.95 15.02 -8.76
N GLU A 138 -19.18 13.97 -8.54
CA GLU A 138 -18.48 13.71 -7.27
C GLU A 138 -17.06 14.32 -7.18
N LEU A 139 -16.50 14.82 -8.30
CA LEU A 139 -15.11 15.33 -8.32
C LEU A 139 -14.82 16.36 -7.21
N ASP A 140 -15.71 17.34 -6.99
CA ASP A 140 -15.50 18.35 -5.96
C ASP A 140 -15.58 17.75 -4.55
N HIS A 141 -16.46 16.76 -4.29
CA HIS A 141 -16.56 16.09 -2.99
C HIS A 141 -15.30 15.24 -2.71
N ILE A 142 -14.79 14.51 -3.71
CA ILE A 142 -13.56 13.73 -3.57
C ILE A 142 -12.35 14.66 -3.37
N GLN A 143 -12.29 15.80 -4.08
CA GLN A 143 -11.24 16.81 -3.88
C GLN A 143 -11.31 17.49 -2.50
N ASP A 144 -12.50 17.79 -1.98
CA ASP A 144 -12.66 18.37 -0.64
C ASP A 144 -12.28 17.36 0.46
N SER A 145 -12.56 16.07 0.26
CA SER A 145 -12.14 14.99 1.16
C SER A 145 -10.64 14.74 1.11
N LEU A 146 -10.02 14.75 -0.08
CA LEU A 146 -8.55 14.75 -0.24
C LEU A 146 -7.93 15.95 0.49
N LYS A 147 -8.47 17.16 0.29
CA LYS A 147 -7.97 18.37 0.94
C LYS A 147 -8.07 18.29 2.47
N TRP A 148 -9.09 17.60 3.00
CA TRP A 148 -9.23 17.41 4.45
C TRP A 148 -8.10 16.57 5.04
N ILE A 149 -7.63 15.55 4.31
CA ILE A 149 -6.46 14.75 4.68
C ILE A 149 -5.20 15.60 4.53
N THR A 150 -4.98 16.24 3.39
CA THR A 150 -3.73 16.96 3.13
C THR A 150 -3.55 18.22 3.98
N ASP A 151 -4.64 18.87 4.43
CA ASP A 151 -4.57 19.93 5.45
C ASP A 151 -4.04 19.41 6.79
N TYR A 152 -4.38 18.17 7.18
CA TYR A 152 -3.84 17.54 8.39
C TYR A 152 -2.38 17.12 8.18
N LEU A 153 -2.04 16.52 7.04
CA LEU A 153 -0.65 16.10 6.75
C LEU A 153 0.32 17.30 6.64
N ILE A 154 -0.14 18.46 6.14
CA ILE A 154 0.65 19.72 6.19
C ILE A 154 0.92 20.10 7.65
N ASN A 155 -0.12 20.16 8.48
CA ASN A 155 0.02 20.55 9.89
C ASN A 155 0.82 19.54 10.72
N SER A 156 0.81 18.25 10.34
CA SER A 156 1.58 17.19 11.02
C SER A 156 3.07 17.18 10.63
N HIS A 157 3.50 17.98 9.64
CA HIS A 157 4.90 18.20 9.28
C HIS A 157 5.33 19.65 9.60
N PRO A 158 5.57 20.01 10.88
CA PRO A 158 5.90 21.38 11.30
C PRO A 158 7.33 21.82 10.97
N SER A 159 8.24 20.88 10.64
CA SER A 159 9.61 21.20 10.20
C SER A 159 10.22 20.04 9.42
N GLY A 160 11.12 20.34 8.48
CA GLY A 160 11.62 19.42 7.44
C GLY A 160 12.29 18.09 7.85
N ASN A 161 12.41 17.77 9.14
CA ASN A 161 12.87 16.47 9.65
C ASN A 161 12.01 15.96 10.83
N VAL A 162 10.76 16.41 10.94
CA VAL A 162 9.81 16.05 12.00
C VAL A 162 8.43 15.83 11.39
N LEU A 163 7.92 14.60 11.49
CA LEU A 163 6.56 14.24 11.06
C LEU A 163 5.80 13.61 12.23
N TYR A 164 4.66 14.18 12.58
CA TYR A 164 3.67 13.58 13.46
C TYR A 164 2.83 12.57 12.67
N ILE A 165 2.89 11.32 13.12
CA ILE A 165 2.37 10.14 12.42
C ILE A 165 1.19 9.48 13.12
N GLN A 166 0.88 9.88 14.35
CA GLN A 166 -0.25 9.35 15.11
C GLN A 166 -0.82 10.40 16.05
N VAL A 167 -2.15 10.43 16.17
CA VAL A 167 -2.85 11.08 17.29
C VAL A 167 -3.79 10.08 17.94
N GLY A 168 -3.63 9.92 19.25
CA GLY A 168 -4.29 8.89 20.06
C GLY A 168 -3.31 7.83 20.57
N ASP A 169 -3.67 7.19 21.68
CA ASP A 169 -3.06 5.94 22.14
C ASP A 169 -4.01 4.81 21.75
N PRO A 170 -3.59 3.87 20.87
CA PRO A 170 -4.50 2.85 20.34
C PRO A 170 -4.79 1.76 21.38
N GLU A 171 -3.96 1.61 22.41
CA GLU A 171 -4.25 0.74 23.54
C GLU A 171 -5.26 1.35 24.51
N LEU A 172 -5.43 2.67 24.56
CA LEU A 172 -6.53 3.31 25.29
C LEU A 172 -7.80 3.37 24.44
N ASP A 173 -7.69 3.83 23.19
CA ASP A 173 -8.82 3.95 22.25
C ASP A 173 -9.54 2.61 22.04
N HIS A 174 -8.81 1.51 21.90
CA HIS A 174 -9.41 0.17 21.71
C HIS A 174 -9.91 -0.48 23.01
N LYS A 175 -9.64 0.14 24.17
CA LYS A 175 -10.30 -0.19 25.46
C LYS A 175 -11.60 0.61 25.67
N CYS A 176 -12.01 1.45 24.70
CA CYS A 176 -13.19 2.30 24.76
C CYS A 176 -14.11 2.13 23.54
N TRP A 177 -15.43 2.09 23.76
CA TRP A 177 -16.44 2.03 22.70
C TRP A 177 -17.39 3.23 22.74
N GLU A 178 -16.85 4.43 22.54
CA GLU A 178 -17.55 5.71 22.62
C GLU A 178 -17.63 6.45 21.28
N ARG A 179 -18.49 7.49 21.20
CA ARG A 179 -18.65 8.28 19.96
C ARG A 179 -17.54 9.33 19.79
N PRO A 180 -17.15 9.66 18.55
CA PRO A 180 -16.15 10.69 18.28
C PRO A 180 -16.42 12.02 19.00
N GLU A 181 -17.69 12.42 19.07
CA GLU A 181 -18.14 13.71 19.59
C GLU A 181 -18.13 13.82 21.13
N VAL A 182 -17.92 12.70 21.85
CA VAL A 182 -17.98 12.65 23.32
C VAL A 182 -16.72 12.10 23.97
N MET A 183 -15.69 11.77 23.19
CA MET A 183 -14.49 11.10 23.71
C MET A 183 -13.73 11.96 24.74
N THR A 184 -13.37 11.36 25.87
CA THR A 184 -12.74 12.07 27.00
C THR A 184 -11.29 11.65 27.28
N GLU A 185 -10.82 10.56 26.66
CA GLU A 185 -9.46 10.04 26.88
C GLU A 185 -8.37 10.97 26.35
N ARG A 186 -7.17 10.90 26.94
CA ARG A 186 -6.02 11.66 26.42
C ARG A 186 -5.60 11.07 25.08
N ARG A 187 -5.39 11.95 24.10
CA ARG A 187 -4.99 11.61 22.73
C ARG A 187 -3.54 12.07 22.47
N PRO A 188 -2.53 11.33 22.97
CA PRO A 188 -1.14 11.73 22.84
C PRO A 188 -0.69 11.74 21.38
N LEU A 189 0.34 12.55 21.11
CA LEU A 189 0.98 12.63 19.81
C LEU A 189 2.15 11.66 19.67
N THR A 190 2.29 11.02 18.51
CA THR A 190 3.51 10.26 18.14
C THR A 190 4.14 10.85 16.89
N GLN A 191 5.47 10.98 16.89
CA GLN A 191 6.27 11.54 15.80
C GLN A 191 7.44 10.64 15.42
N VAL A 192 7.90 10.80 14.19
CA VAL A 192 9.21 10.31 13.70
C VAL A 192 10.11 11.51 13.40
N ASN A 193 11.40 11.34 13.66
CA ASN A 193 12.41 12.40 13.54
C ASN A 193 13.82 11.81 13.30
N THR A 194 14.86 12.64 13.30
CA THR A 194 16.25 12.22 13.06
C THR A 194 16.82 11.20 14.06
N SER A 195 16.20 11.03 15.23
CA SER A 195 16.60 10.05 16.25
C SER A 195 15.72 8.79 16.25
N TYR A 196 14.46 8.92 15.83
CA TYR A 196 13.50 7.83 15.66
C TYR A 196 12.90 7.90 14.25
N PRO A 197 13.63 7.45 13.21
CA PRO A 197 13.20 7.58 11.83
C PRO A 197 11.98 6.71 11.49
N GLY A 198 11.28 7.11 10.44
CA GLY A 198 10.14 6.40 9.85
C GLY A 198 10.05 6.67 8.37
N THR A 199 10.97 6.08 7.61
CA THR A 199 11.15 6.30 6.17
C THR A 199 9.94 5.91 5.36
N ASP A 200 9.31 4.80 5.74
CA ASP A 200 8.04 4.28 5.20
C ASP A 200 6.91 5.31 5.29
N VAL A 201 6.56 5.74 6.52
CA VAL A 201 5.47 6.70 6.74
C VAL A 201 5.80 8.11 6.23
N ALA A 202 7.06 8.54 6.31
CA ALA A 202 7.49 9.82 5.76
C ALA A 202 7.47 9.84 4.22
N ALA A 203 7.91 8.76 3.56
CA ALA A 203 7.88 8.66 2.10
C ALA A 203 6.45 8.47 1.56
N GLU A 204 5.57 7.69 2.21
CA GLU A 204 4.16 7.67 1.81
C GLU A 204 3.48 9.04 2.01
N THR A 205 3.83 9.79 3.08
CA THR A 205 3.33 11.16 3.25
C THR A 205 3.86 12.09 2.15
N ALA A 206 5.11 11.92 1.71
CA ALA A 206 5.65 12.63 0.54
C ALA A 206 4.93 12.23 -0.76
N ALA A 207 4.62 10.95 -0.97
CA ALA A 207 3.84 10.47 -2.12
C ALA A 207 2.42 11.07 -2.14
N ALA A 208 1.75 11.12 -0.99
CA ALA A 208 0.43 11.71 -0.80
C ALA A 208 0.43 13.20 -1.16
N MET A 209 1.42 13.95 -0.68
CA MET A 209 1.53 15.39 -0.96
C MET A 209 1.96 15.67 -2.41
N ALA A 210 2.93 14.92 -2.96
CA ALA A 210 3.38 15.08 -4.35
C ALA A 210 2.24 14.77 -5.34
N SER A 211 1.51 13.68 -5.15
CA SER A 211 0.35 13.34 -5.98
C SER A 211 -0.81 14.34 -5.83
N ALA A 212 -1.10 14.80 -4.60
CA ALA A 212 -2.11 15.85 -4.38
C ALA A 212 -1.68 17.21 -4.97
N SER A 213 -0.39 17.52 -5.04
CA SER A 213 0.11 18.76 -5.64
C SER A 213 -0.31 18.89 -7.11
N LEU A 214 -0.29 17.78 -7.87
CA LEU A 214 -0.77 17.70 -9.25
C LEU A 214 -2.29 17.94 -9.35
N VAL A 215 -3.07 17.31 -8.46
CA VAL A 215 -4.53 17.47 -8.41
C VAL A 215 -4.92 18.93 -8.20
N PHE A 216 -4.27 19.61 -7.25
CA PHE A 216 -4.58 21.00 -6.93
C PHE A 216 -3.89 22.02 -7.85
N GLN A 217 -2.91 21.63 -8.68
CA GLN A 217 -2.11 22.53 -9.53
C GLN A 217 -2.96 23.56 -10.31
N LYS A 218 -4.07 23.13 -10.91
CA LYS A 218 -4.96 23.98 -11.72
C LYS A 218 -6.12 24.61 -10.93
N LYS A 219 -6.43 24.13 -9.72
CA LYS A 219 -7.53 24.63 -8.85
C LYS A 219 -7.03 25.64 -7.81
N ASN A 220 -5.82 25.44 -7.27
CA ASN A 220 -5.14 26.31 -6.33
C ASN A 220 -3.61 26.10 -6.41
N SER A 221 -2.93 26.87 -7.27
CA SER A 221 -1.48 26.77 -7.49
C SER A 221 -0.65 27.07 -6.23
N ALA A 222 -1.13 27.91 -5.31
CA ALA A 222 -0.42 28.20 -4.06
C ALA A 222 -0.42 27.00 -3.11
N TYR A 223 -1.57 26.34 -2.95
CA TYR A 223 -1.69 25.11 -2.15
C TYR A 223 -0.94 23.93 -2.80
N SER A 224 -0.97 23.84 -4.14
CA SER A 224 -0.16 22.89 -4.91
C SER A 224 1.34 23.02 -4.61
N LYS A 225 1.87 24.25 -4.57
CA LYS A 225 3.28 24.48 -4.19
C LYS A 225 3.58 24.10 -2.74
N LEU A 226 2.73 24.50 -1.80
CA LEU A 226 2.90 24.15 -0.38
C LEU A 226 2.94 22.63 -0.15
N LEU A 227 2.09 21.87 -0.85
CA LEU A 227 2.15 20.40 -0.83
C LEU A 227 3.48 19.87 -1.37
N LEU A 228 3.94 20.40 -2.50
CA LEU A 228 5.20 19.96 -3.11
C LEU A 228 6.41 20.30 -2.23
N GLU A 229 6.44 21.49 -1.63
CA GLU A 229 7.48 21.94 -0.70
C GLU A 229 7.58 21.03 0.55
N HIS A 230 6.46 20.57 1.10
CA HIS A 230 6.46 19.57 2.16
C HIS A 230 6.86 18.16 1.65
N ALA A 231 6.43 17.76 0.44
CA ALA A 231 6.76 16.46 -0.14
C ALA A 231 8.26 16.29 -0.39
N GLU A 232 8.92 17.30 -0.96
CA GLU A 232 10.37 17.29 -1.20
C GLU A 232 11.16 17.21 0.12
N GLN A 233 10.72 17.94 1.15
CA GLN A 233 11.31 17.87 2.49
C GLN A 233 11.15 16.49 3.14
N LEU A 234 9.93 15.94 3.13
CA LEU A 234 9.61 14.63 3.71
C LEU A 234 10.36 13.49 3.03
N PHE A 235 10.49 13.52 1.70
CA PHE A 235 11.28 12.55 0.96
C PHE A 235 12.78 12.65 1.29
N ASN A 236 13.33 13.87 1.36
CA ASN A 236 14.72 14.08 1.77
C ASN A 236 14.98 13.58 3.20
N PHE A 237 14.07 13.85 4.14
CA PHE A 237 14.11 13.32 5.50
C PHE A 237 14.09 11.78 5.52
N ALA A 238 13.14 11.17 4.81
CA ALA A 238 12.98 9.72 4.71
C ALA A 238 14.21 9.02 4.13
N ASP A 239 14.80 9.57 3.06
CA ASP A 239 15.98 9.01 2.37
C ASP A 239 17.28 9.22 3.15
N THR A 240 17.41 10.34 3.87
CA THR A 240 18.61 10.66 4.68
C THR A 240 18.65 9.85 5.98
N TYR A 241 17.51 9.72 6.67
CA TYR A 241 17.40 9.04 7.96
C TYR A 241 16.65 7.73 7.79
N ARG A 242 17.31 6.71 7.22
CA ARG A 242 16.67 5.44 6.85
C ARG A 242 16.33 4.56 8.06
N GLY A 243 15.05 4.21 8.22
CA GLY A 243 14.58 3.23 9.20
C GLY A 243 13.06 3.04 9.21
N THR A 244 12.60 1.81 9.46
CA THR A 244 11.18 1.41 9.56
C THR A 244 10.53 2.03 10.80
N TYR A 245 9.40 2.74 10.67
CA TYR A 245 8.81 3.45 11.82
C TYR A 245 8.32 2.49 12.92
N SER A 246 7.70 1.36 12.53
CA SER A 246 7.14 0.41 13.49
C SER A 246 8.23 -0.31 14.29
N PHE A 247 9.45 -0.45 13.76
CA PHE A 247 10.60 -0.96 14.52
C PHE A 247 11.03 0.03 15.61
N ASN A 248 11.10 1.32 15.28
CA ASN A 248 11.47 2.38 16.21
C ASN A 248 10.35 2.73 17.22
N ILE A 249 9.10 2.40 16.88
CA ILE A 249 7.89 2.65 17.69
C ILE A 249 7.12 1.33 17.86
N PRO A 250 7.55 0.42 18.76
CA PRO A 250 6.99 -0.94 18.86
C PRO A 250 5.48 -1.01 19.15
N GLY A 251 4.90 0.04 19.75
CA GLY A 251 3.45 0.14 19.97
C GLY A 251 2.65 0.13 18.66
N ALA A 252 3.19 0.67 17.57
CA ALA A 252 2.53 0.70 16.26
C ALA A 252 2.47 -0.67 15.57
N GLN A 253 3.39 -1.60 15.91
CA GLN A 253 3.46 -2.93 15.30
C GLN A 253 2.18 -3.77 15.51
N LYS A 254 1.41 -3.48 16.56
CA LYS A 254 0.15 -4.19 16.85
C LYS A 254 -1.00 -3.84 15.89
N TYR A 255 -0.85 -2.75 15.11
CA TYR A 255 -1.93 -2.16 14.32
C TYR A 255 -1.51 -2.00 12.85
N TYR A 256 -0.43 -1.25 12.61
CA TYR A 256 0.07 -0.91 11.28
C TYR A 256 1.56 -1.24 11.18
N ASN A 257 1.94 -2.51 11.39
CA ASN A 257 3.32 -2.93 11.23
C ASN A 257 3.78 -2.81 9.77
N SER A 258 4.79 -1.98 9.55
CA SER A 258 5.48 -1.87 8.28
C SER A 258 6.37 -3.09 8.00
N THR A 259 6.32 -3.63 6.78
CA THR A 259 7.20 -4.73 6.34
C THR A 259 8.51 -4.25 5.68
N GLY A 260 8.62 -2.97 5.36
CA GLY A 260 9.77 -2.39 4.66
C GLY A 260 9.75 -0.86 4.63
N TYR A 261 10.66 -0.26 3.88
CA TYR A 261 10.57 1.17 3.52
C TYR A 261 11.08 1.45 2.09
N GLY A 262 11.54 0.39 1.40
CA GLY A 262 12.25 0.51 0.14
C GLY A 262 11.30 0.86 -1.00
N ASP A 263 10.08 0.34 -0.96
CA ASP A 263 9.08 0.56 -1.98
C ASP A 263 8.29 1.86 -1.81
N GLU A 264 8.18 2.41 -0.59
CA GLU A 264 7.75 3.79 -0.36
C GLU A 264 8.77 4.79 -0.88
N LEU A 265 10.07 4.55 -0.70
CA LEU A 265 11.11 5.39 -1.31
C LEU A 265 11.01 5.37 -2.85
N LEU A 266 10.71 4.23 -3.45
CA LEU A 266 10.48 4.15 -4.90
C LEU A 266 9.16 4.82 -5.33
N TRP A 267 8.09 4.64 -4.57
CA TRP A 267 6.75 5.19 -4.80
C TRP A 267 6.74 6.73 -4.69
N ALA A 268 7.33 7.27 -3.62
CA ALA A 268 7.50 8.70 -3.41
C ALA A 268 8.37 9.34 -4.50
N ALA A 269 9.48 8.70 -4.88
CA ALA A 269 10.29 9.17 -6.00
C ALA A 269 9.53 9.14 -7.34
N ALA A 270 8.70 8.13 -7.60
CA ALA A 270 7.85 8.10 -8.79
C ALA A 270 6.82 9.24 -8.79
N TRP A 271 6.17 9.53 -7.66
CA TRP A 271 5.23 10.65 -7.54
C TRP A 271 5.91 12.02 -7.60
N LEU A 272 7.08 12.19 -7.00
CA LEU A 272 7.88 13.42 -7.10
C LEU A 272 8.39 13.65 -8.53
N TYR A 273 8.81 12.61 -9.25
CA TYR A 273 9.11 12.71 -10.69
C TYR A 273 7.88 13.20 -11.48
N HIS A 274 6.70 12.61 -11.24
CA HIS A 274 5.46 13.04 -11.90
C HIS A 274 5.03 14.47 -11.52
N ALA A 275 5.32 14.95 -10.30
CA ALA A 275 4.97 16.28 -9.82
C ALA A 275 5.94 17.39 -10.28
N THR A 276 7.24 17.09 -10.33
CA THR A 276 8.31 18.08 -10.60
C THR A 276 8.82 18.05 -12.04
N GLY A 277 8.82 16.88 -12.69
CA GLY A 277 9.58 16.62 -13.90
C GLY A 277 11.11 16.49 -13.71
N ASP A 278 11.62 16.60 -12.47
CA ASP A 278 13.05 16.45 -12.20
C ASP A 278 13.47 14.99 -12.36
N HIS A 279 14.37 14.77 -13.32
CA HIS A 279 14.91 13.45 -13.63
C HIS A 279 15.77 12.89 -12.49
N SER A 280 16.21 13.69 -11.51
CA SER A 280 16.93 13.17 -10.34
C SER A 280 16.12 12.11 -9.58
N TYR A 281 14.79 12.26 -9.52
CA TYR A 281 13.84 11.29 -8.97
C TYR A 281 13.64 10.08 -9.90
N LEU A 282 13.62 10.28 -11.23
CA LEU A 282 13.59 9.17 -12.19
C LEU A 282 14.86 8.31 -12.06
N THR A 283 16.05 8.92 -12.02
CA THR A 283 17.33 8.23 -11.79
C THR A 283 17.35 7.57 -10.41
N TYR A 284 16.72 8.15 -9.39
CA TYR A 284 16.60 7.55 -8.06
C TYR A 284 15.82 6.24 -8.11
N VAL A 285 14.63 6.26 -8.71
CA VAL A 285 13.72 5.11 -8.74
C VAL A 285 14.19 4.03 -9.72
N THR A 286 14.84 4.41 -10.83
CA THR A 286 15.32 3.47 -11.85
C THR A 286 16.73 2.92 -11.55
N VAL A 287 17.72 3.80 -11.39
CA VAL A 287 19.15 3.42 -11.39
C VAL A 287 19.73 3.32 -9.97
N LYS A 288 19.45 4.26 -9.07
CA LYS A 288 20.08 4.30 -7.73
C LYS A 288 19.54 3.22 -6.80
N ASN A 289 18.22 3.09 -6.68
CA ASN A 289 17.58 2.20 -5.71
C ASN A 289 16.72 1.10 -6.36
N GLY A 290 16.41 1.20 -7.66
CA GLY A 290 15.55 0.24 -8.37
C GLY A 290 16.02 -1.21 -8.24
N ASN A 291 17.30 -1.48 -8.48
CA ASN A 291 17.88 -2.83 -8.35
C ASN A 291 17.82 -3.40 -6.91
N SER A 292 17.77 -2.53 -5.88
CA SER A 292 17.74 -2.95 -4.48
C SER A 292 16.33 -3.15 -3.94
N PHE A 293 15.35 -2.36 -4.40
CA PHE A 293 14.01 -2.32 -3.81
C PHE A 293 12.88 -2.73 -4.75
N ALA A 294 13.01 -2.62 -6.08
CA ALA A 294 11.87 -2.75 -7.00
C ALA A 294 11.32 -4.17 -7.18
N ASN A 295 12.07 -5.18 -6.71
CA ASN A 295 11.77 -6.60 -6.78
C ASN A 295 11.37 -7.08 -8.20
N TRP A 296 12.11 -6.63 -9.22
CA TRP A 296 11.76 -6.84 -10.62
C TRP A 296 11.61 -8.33 -10.97
N GLY A 297 10.49 -8.67 -11.62
CA GLY A 297 10.13 -10.04 -11.97
C GLY A 297 9.42 -10.84 -10.86
N MET A 298 9.26 -10.29 -9.65
CA MET A 298 8.51 -10.92 -8.55
C MET A 298 7.24 -10.11 -8.24
N PRO A 299 6.05 -10.56 -8.69
CA PRO A 299 4.77 -9.95 -8.35
C PRO A 299 4.52 -9.87 -6.84
N THR A 300 4.03 -8.72 -6.38
CA THR A 300 3.53 -8.51 -5.01
C THR A 300 2.08 -8.01 -5.03
N TRP A 301 1.52 -7.79 -3.84
CA TRP A 301 0.15 -7.30 -3.66
C TRP A 301 0.16 -5.84 -3.21
N PHE A 302 -0.68 -5.01 -3.81
CA PHE A 302 -0.76 -3.58 -3.50
C PHE A 302 -1.68 -3.33 -2.30
N CYS A 303 -1.18 -2.66 -1.27
CA CYS A 303 -1.89 -2.33 -0.03
C CYS A 303 -1.29 -1.08 0.63
N TRP A 304 -1.84 -0.67 1.79
CA TRP A 304 -1.25 0.41 2.59
C TRP A 304 0.19 0.13 3.05
N ASP A 305 0.60 -1.14 3.09
CA ASP A 305 1.95 -1.59 3.47
C ASP A 305 2.86 -1.70 2.24
N ASN A 306 2.55 -2.56 1.27
CA ASN A 306 3.40 -2.77 0.10
C ASN A 306 2.92 -2.00 -1.15
N LYS A 307 3.80 -1.14 -1.69
CA LYS A 307 3.52 -0.24 -2.81
C LYS A 307 4.03 -0.76 -4.15
N LEU A 308 4.87 -1.80 -4.17
CA LEU A 308 5.61 -2.26 -5.36
C LEU A 308 4.75 -2.46 -6.61
N ALA A 309 3.65 -3.21 -6.52
CA ALA A 309 2.76 -3.41 -7.66
C ALA A 309 2.12 -2.10 -8.17
N GLY A 310 1.84 -1.15 -7.28
CA GLY A 310 1.43 0.21 -7.62
C GLY A 310 2.52 0.99 -8.32
N THR A 311 3.74 1.00 -7.78
CA THR A 311 4.93 1.65 -8.38
C THR A 311 5.27 1.07 -9.76
N GLN A 312 5.16 -0.25 -9.94
CA GLN A 312 5.38 -0.92 -11.22
C GLN A 312 4.35 -0.50 -12.28
N VAL A 313 3.07 -0.42 -11.92
CA VAL A 313 2.01 0.08 -12.81
C VAL A 313 2.18 1.59 -13.08
N LEU A 314 2.48 2.40 -12.06
CA LEU A 314 2.72 3.84 -12.21
C LEU A 314 3.88 4.13 -13.17
N LEU A 315 5.04 3.49 -12.98
CA LEU A 315 6.19 3.68 -13.87
C LEU A 315 5.99 3.07 -15.26
N SER A 316 5.07 2.10 -15.43
CA SER A 316 4.67 1.68 -16.77
C SER A 316 4.03 2.82 -17.58
N ARG A 317 3.40 3.82 -16.94
CA ARG A 317 2.93 5.06 -17.58
C ARG A 317 4.07 5.79 -18.31
N VAL A 318 5.26 5.85 -17.69
CA VAL A 318 6.46 6.46 -18.27
C VAL A 318 6.98 5.62 -19.45
N SER A 319 6.88 4.29 -19.37
CA SER A 319 7.19 3.38 -20.49
C SER A 319 6.21 3.51 -21.67
N PHE A 320 4.93 3.80 -21.42
CA PHE A 320 3.90 3.98 -22.45
C PHE A 320 3.87 5.39 -23.09
N PHE A 321 4.12 6.44 -22.31
CA PHE A 321 3.85 7.84 -22.71
C PHE A 321 5.02 8.81 -22.51
N GLY A 322 6.17 8.33 -21.99
CA GLY A 322 7.37 9.15 -21.79
C GLY A 322 8.03 9.60 -23.09
N SER A 323 8.95 10.57 -22.97
CA SER A 323 9.78 11.02 -24.09
C SER A 323 10.72 9.92 -24.58
N LYS A 324 10.88 9.79 -25.90
CA LYS A 324 11.85 8.86 -26.53
C LYS A 324 13.31 9.17 -26.20
N ASP A 325 13.56 10.32 -25.55
CA ASP A 325 14.87 10.80 -25.11
C ASP A 325 15.35 10.11 -23.81
N ILE A 326 14.51 9.30 -23.14
CA ILE A 326 14.93 8.46 -22.01
C ILE A 326 15.74 7.28 -22.56
N LEU A 327 17.06 7.31 -22.36
CA LEU A 327 18.02 6.38 -22.95
C LEU A 327 18.83 5.63 -21.89
N GLY A 328 19.46 4.52 -22.30
CA GLY A 328 20.36 3.75 -21.44
C GLY A 328 19.65 3.07 -20.25
N ALA A 329 20.27 3.15 -19.08
CA ALA A 329 19.88 2.38 -17.89
C ALA A 329 18.46 2.70 -17.37
N GLU A 330 18.01 3.96 -17.48
CA GLU A 330 16.68 4.37 -17.02
C GLU A 330 15.58 3.70 -17.83
N ASN A 331 15.72 3.64 -19.16
CA ASN A 331 14.77 2.91 -20.03
C ASN A 331 14.78 1.41 -19.71
N ILE A 332 15.95 0.79 -19.53
CA ILE A 332 16.05 -0.64 -19.17
C ILE A 332 15.27 -0.93 -17.89
N ALA A 333 15.46 -0.11 -16.84
CA ALA A 333 14.72 -0.21 -15.59
C ALA A 333 13.20 0.01 -15.78
N LEU A 334 12.78 0.99 -16.59
CA LEU A 334 11.36 1.20 -16.92
C LEU A 334 10.73 0.01 -17.65
N GLN A 335 11.47 -0.68 -18.53
CA GLN A 335 11.01 -1.94 -19.14
C GLN A 335 10.92 -3.08 -18.10
N LEU A 336 11.80 -3.12 -17.09
CA LEU A 336 11.71 -4.09 -15.98
C LEU A 336 10.52 -3.81 -15.05
N TYR A 337 10.25 -2.53 -14.72
CA TYR A 337 9.03 -2.13 -14.01
C TYR A 337 7.78 -2.53 -14.79
N ARG A 338 7.71 -2.18 -16.08
CA ARG A 338 6.61 -2.56 -16.97
C ARG A 338 6.43 -4.09 -17.02
N LYS A 339 7.49 -4.86 -17.25
CA LYS A 339 7.44 -6.34 -17.29
C LYS A 339 6.97 -6.94 -15.96
N THR A 340 7.27 -6.31 -14.83
CA THR A 340 6.81 -6.78 -13.51
C THR A 340 5.34 -6.46 -13.29
N ALA A 341 4.86 -5.28 -13.72
CA ALA A 341 3.42 -4.99 -13.78
C ALA A 341 2.68 -5.97 -14.71
N GLU A 342 3.21 -6.24 -15.90
CA GLU A 342 2.67 -7.25 -16.83
C GLU A 342 2.57 -8.64 -16.16
N ALA A 343 3.58 -9.05 -15.38
CA ALA A 343 3.56 -10.29 -14.61
C ALA A 343 2.50 -10.32 -13.48
N VAL A 344 2.32 -9.22 -12.74
CA VAL A 344 1.22 -9.06 -11.76
C VAL A 344 -0.12 -9.26 -12.46
N LEU A 345 -0.35 -8.58 -13.58
CA LEU A 345 -1.60 -8.63 -14.34
C LEU A 345 -1.88 -10.02 -14.92
N CYS A 346 -0.86 -10.73 -15.39
CA CYS A 346 -1.01 -12.13 -15.82
C CYS A 346 -1.47 -13.05 -14.68
N GLY A 347 -1.03 -12.81 -13.44
CA GLY A 347 -1.54 -13.52 -12.25
C GLY A 347 -3.00 -13.17 -11.89
N LEU A 348 -3.41 -11.93 -12.16
CA LEU A 348 -4.77 -11.44 -11.89
C LEU A 348 -5.81 -11.89 -12.94
N LEU A 349 -5.40 -12.28 -14.14
CA LEU A 349 -6.28 -12.81 -15.18
C LEU A 349 -6.63 -14.30 -14.91
N PRO A 350 -7.91 -14.66 -14.63
CA PRO A 350 -8.27 -15.99 -14.16
C PRO A 350 -8.12 -17.11 -15.21
N ASN A 351 -8.13 -16.75 -16.50
CA ASN A 351 -7.99 -17.69 -17.61
C ASN A 351 -6.53 -17.87 -18.08
N SER A 352 -5.56 -17.14 -17.49
CA SER A 352 -4.17 -17.23 -17.91
C SER A 352 -3.55 -18.58 -17.53
N ARG A 353 -2.42 -18.93 -18.14
CA ARG A 353 -1.65 -20.15 -17.80
C ARG A 353 -0.94 -20.10 -16.45
N THR A 354 -0.88 -18.93 -15.83
CA THR A 354 -0.27 -18.73 -14.51
C THR A 354 -1.16 -17.83 -13.67
N PRO A 355 -2.42 -18.24 -13.39
CA PRO A 355 -3.33 -17.46 -12.58
C PRO A 355 -2.95 -17.63 -11.11
N THR A 356 -3.15 -16.60 -10.30
CA THR A 356 -2.93 -16.70 -8.85
C THR A 356 -3.93 -17.65 -8.20
N SER A 357 -3.43 -18.51 -7.30
CA SER A 357 -4.23 -19.37 -6.43
C SER A 357 -4.84 -18.63 -5.23
N GLN A 358 -4.49 -17.36 -5.04
CA GLN A 358 -5.01 -16.47 -3.99
C GLN A 358 -6.42 -15.99 -4.36
N ARG A 359 -7.40 -16.90 -4.31
CA ARG A 359 -8.80 -16.68 -4.71
C ARG A 359 -9.81 -17.50 -3.90
N THR A 360 -11.05 -17.00 -3.83
CA THR A 360 -12.23 -17.78 -3.42
C THR A 360 -12.82 -18.58 -4.59
N ASP A 361 -13.70 -19.54 -4.31
CA ASP A 361 -14.45 -20.29 -5.34
C ASP A 361 -15.36 -19.36 -6.17
N GLY A 362 -15.88 -18.29 -5.57
CA GLY A 362 -16.59 -17.20 -6.23
C GLY A 362 -15.71 -16.27 -7.08
N GLY A 363 -14.40 -16.50 -7.16
CA GLY A 363 -13.47 -15.81 -8.06
C GLY A 363 -12.94 -14.46 -7.55
N LEU A 364 -13.21 -14.10 -6.30
CA LEU A 364 -12.63 -12.93 -5.64
C LEU A 364 -11.12 -13.17 -5.40
N ILE A 365 -10.29 -12.15 -5.61
CA ILE A 365 -8.89 -12.15 -5.14
C ILE A 365 -8.87 -12.15 -3.60
N TRP A 366 -8.27 -13.18 -3.00
CA TRP A 366 -8.24 -13.43 -1.56
C TRP A 366 -6.81 -13.74 -1.13
N VAL A 367 -6.20 -12.84 -0.34
CA VAL A 367 -4.73 -12.81 -0.08
C VAL A 367 -4.39 -12.91 1.42
N SER A 368 -5.25 -12.39 2.28
CA SER A 368 -5.12 -12.36 3.74
C SER A 368 -6.51 -12.51 4.35
N GLU A 369 -6.61 -13.15 5.52
CA GLU A 369 -7.88 -13.27 6.26
C GLU A 369 -8.40 -11.92 6.80
N TRP A 370 -7.48 -10.98 7.05
CA TRP A 370 -7.77 -9.61 7.47
C TRP A 370 -7.90 -8.71 6.25
N ASN A 371 -9.03 -8.00 6.17
CA ASN A 371 -9.29 -6.98 5.14
C ASN A 371 -8.98 -7.47 3.70
N VAL A 372 -9.59 -8.61 3.35
CA VAL A 372 -9.57 -9.26 2.03
C VAL A 372 -9.79 -8.26 0.88
N LEU A 373 -10.84 -7.43 0.98
CA LEU A 373 -11.30 -6.60 -0.13
C LEU A 373 -10.33 -5.50 -0.51
N GLN A 374 -9.45 -5.05 0.39
CA GLN A 374 -8.31 -4.18 0.03
C GLN A 374 -7.58 -4.72 -1.20
N TYR A 375 -7.17 -5.98 -1.16
CA TYR A 375 -6.37 -6.61 -2.20
C TYR A 375 -7.18 -6.83 -3.48
N SER A 376 -8.47 -7.16 -3.35
CA SER A 376 -9.37 -7.35 -4.49
C SER A 376 -9.63 -6.03 -5.23
N VAL A 377 -9.95 -4.93 -4.53
CA VAL A 377 -10.18 -3.63 -5.17
C VAL A 377 -8.89 -2.98 -5.64
N ALA A 378 -7.76 -3.16 -4.95
CA ALA A 378 -6.45 -2.71 -5.41
C ALA A 378 -6.02 -3.41 -6.71
N SER A 379 -6.12 -4.75 -6.75
CA SER A 379 -5.81 -5.55 -7.94
C SER A 379 -6.68 -5.13 -9.13
N ALA A 380 -7.97 -4.91 -8.91
CA ALA A 380 -8.91 -4.46 -9.93
C ALA A 380 -8.60 -3.03 -10.42
N PHE A 381 -8.30 -2.10 -9.51
CA PHE A 381 -7.93 -0.72 -9.84
C PHE A 381 -6.65 -0.65 -10.67
N LEU A 382 -5.59 -1.35 -10.25
CA LEU A 382 -4.33 -1.44 -11.00
C LEU A 382 -4.54 -2.07 -12.39
N THR A 383 -5.35 -3.12 -12.49
CA THR A 383 -5.68 -3.75 -13.78
C THR A 383 -6.47 -2.84 -14.69
N LEU A 384 -7.35 -2.00 -14.13
CA LEU A 384 -8.13 -1.03 -14.89
C LEU A 384 -7.26 0.11 -15.42
N VAL A 385 -6.40 0.68 -14.58
CA VAL A 385 -5.44 1.72 -14.96
C VAL A 385 -4.52 1.22 -16.09
N TYR A 386 -3.98 0.00 -15.97
CA TYR A 386 -3.14 -0.58 -17.01
C TYR A 386 -3.92 -0.89 -18.30
N SER A 387 -5.17 -1.34 -18.22
CA SER A 387 -6.06 -1.50 -19.38
C SER A 387 -6.24 -0.19 -20.14
N ASP A 388 -6.53 0.90 -19.43
CA ASP A 388 -6.71 2.21 -20.05
C ASP A 388 -5.39 2.82 -20.56
N TYR A 389 -4.22 2.45 -19.98
CA TYR A 389 -2.89 2.74 -20.56
C TYR A 389 -2.66 1.98 -21.87
N MET A 390 -2.98 0.68 -21.94
CA MET A 390 -2.85 -0.11 -23.17
C MET A 390 -3.74 0.46 -24.29
N LEU A 391 -4.99 0.80 -23.98
CA LEU A 391 -5.92 1.44 -24.94
C LEU A 391 -5.36 2.78 -25.45
N THR A 392 -4.90 3.65 -24.55
CA THR A 392 -4.42 5.00 -24.90
C THR A 392 -3.10 4.97 -25.67
N SER A 393 -2.24 3.98 -25.41
CA SER A 393 -0.97 3.75 -26.14
C SER A 393 -1.12 2.92 -27.42
N GLN A 394 -2.34 2.47 -27.76
CA GLN A 394 -2.63 1.53 -28.86
C GLN A 394 -1.90 0.17 -28.74
N THR A 395 -1.52 -0.22 -27.52
CA THR A 395 -0.93 -1.53 -27.22
C THR A 395 -2.01 -2.61 -27.29
N GLN A 396 -2.05 -3.36 -28.38
CA GLN A 396 -3.15 -4.29 -28.68
C GLN A 396 -3.24 -5.47 -27.70
N THR A 397 -2.11 -5.98 -27.19
CA THR A 397 -2.09 -7.23 -26.41
C THR A 397 -1.07 -7.23 -25.28
N LEU A 398 -1.47 -7.77 -24.13
CA LEU A 398 -0.61 -8.24 -23.06
C LEU A 398 -0.24 -9.71 -23.34
N TYR A 399 1.04 -10.08 -23.25
CA TYR A 399 1.49 -11.46 -23.42
C TYR A 399 1.67 -12.17 -22.06
N CYS A 400 0.90 -13.24 -21.84
CA CYS A 400 0.95 -14.05 -20.63
C CYS A 400 1.30 -15.50 -20.99
N ASN A 401 2.58 -15.86 -20.90
CA ASN A 401 3.07 -17.26 -20.95
C ASN A 401 2.55 -18.12 -22.12
N GLY A 402 2.40 -17.51 -23.30
CA GLY A 402 1.94 -18.17 -24.53
C GLY A 402 0.53 -17.78 -24.98
N GLU A 403 -0.14 -16.87 -24.26
CA GLU A 403 -1.46 -16.33 -24.59
C GLU A 403 -1.44 -14.80 -24.69
N LEU A 404 -2.41 -14.25 -25.42
CA LEU A 404 -2.53 -12.82 -25.69
C LEU A 404 -3.87 -12.30 -25.15
N TYR A 405 -3.80 -11.31 -24.27
CA TYR A 405 -4.95 -10.71 -23.60
C TYR A 405 -5.17 -9.28 -24.10
N GLN A 406 -6.39 -8.96 -24.50
CA GLN A 406 -6.78 -7.62 -24.95
C GLN A 406 -7.01 -6.71 -23.74
N PRO A 407 -6.93 -5.38 -23.87
CA PRO A 407 -7.29 -4.46 -22.80
C PRO A 407 -8.71 -4.69 -22.26
N SER A 408 -9.63 -5.15 -23.12
CA SER A 408 -10.98 -5.54 -22.72
C SER A 408 -11.01 -6.69 -21.71
N ASP A 409 -10.02 -7.58 -21.68
CA ASP A 409 -9.99 -8.74 -20.78
C ASP A 409 -9.49 -8.34 -19.39
N LEU A 410 -8.52 -7.44 -19.33
CA LEU A 410 -8.15 -6.72 -18.10
C LEU A 410 -9.36 -5.96 -17.54
N ARG A 411 -10.12 -5.25 -18.39
CA ARG A 411 -11.34 -4.55 -17.96
C ARG A 411 -12.45 -5.50 -17.50
N LYS A 412 -12.60 -6.69 -18.10
CA LYS A 412 -13.51 -7.75 -17.61
C LYS A 412 -13.12 -8.25 -16.22
N PHE A 413 -11.82 -8.42 -15.94
CA PHE A 413 -11.37 -8.77 -14.58
C PHE A 413 -11.70 -7.66 -13.57
N ALA A 414 -11.37 -6.40 -13.89
CA ALA A 414 -11.69 -5.26 -13.01
C ALA A 414 -13.21 -5.13 -12.75
N LEU A 415 -14.03 -5.33 -13.78
CA LEU A 415 -15.49 -5.43 -13.68
C LEU A 415 -15.92 -6.58 -12.77
N SER A 416 -15.31 -7.77 -12.85
CA SER A 416 -15.70 -8.93 -12.04
C SER A 416 -15.51 -8.70 -10.54
N GLN A 417 -14.40 -8.08 -10.13
CA GLN A 417 -14.12 -7.78 -8.72
C GLN A 417 -15.03 -6.65 -8.20
N ALA A 418 -15.24 -5.60 -9.00
CA ALA A 418 -16.20 -4.53 -8.66
C ALA A 418 -17.63 -5.08 -8.53
N ASP A 419 -18.05 -5.96 -9.45
CA ASP A 419 -19.36 -6.58 -9.42
C ASP A 419 -19.53 -7.52 -8.22
N TYR A 420 -18.50 -8.27 -7.85
CA TYR A 420 -18.49 -9.08 -6.64
C TYR A 420 -18.71 -8.20 -5.39
N VAL A 421 -18.00 -7.07 -5.26
CA VAL A 421 -18.20 -6.10 -4.17
C VAL A 421 -19.62 -5.49 -4.18
N LEU A 422 -20.20 -5.28 -5.36
CA LEU A 422 -21.54 -4.71 -5.55
C LEU A 422 -22.69 -5.75 -5.54
N GLY A 423 -22.41 -7.02 -5.19
CA GLY A 423 -23.43 -8.05 -4.92
C GLY A 423 -23.45 -9.27 -5.85
N SER A 424 -22.62 -9.32 -6.89
CA SER A 424 -22.45 -10.50 -7.77
C SER A 424 -21.55 -11.56 -7.14
N ASN A 425 -21.89 -11.99 -5.92
CA ASN A 425 -21.16 -12.98 -5.11
C ASN A 425 -22.10 -14.08 -4.57
N PRO A 426 -21.58 -15.19 -4.02
CA PRO A 426 -22.41 -16.28 -3.51
C PRO A 426 -23.42 -15.86 -2.43
N MET A 427 -23.07 -14.89 -1.57
CA MET A 427 -23.94 -14.33 -0.53
C MET A 427 -25.05 -13.40 -1.06
N LYS A 428 -24.94 -12.92 -2.31
CA LYS A 428 -25.88 -11.96 -2.94
C LYS A 428 -26.10 -10.69 -2.09
N MET A 429 -25.00 -10.18 -1.53
CA MET A 429 -24.96 -8.95 -0.72
C MET A 429 -23.87 -8.02 -1.22
N SER A 430 -24.08 -6.71 -1.22
CA SER A 430 -22.98 -5.78 -1.45
C SER A 430 -22.16 -5.63 -0.18
N TYR A 431 -20.83 -5.59 -0.31
CA TYR A 431 -19.91 -5.23 0.77
C TYR A 431 -19.70 -3.71 0.89
N LEU A 432 -20.38 -2.91 0.05
CA LEU A 432 -20.43 -1.46 0.14
C LEU A 432 -21.71 -1.04 0.90
N VAL A 433 -21.53 -0.50 2.10
CA VAL A 433 -22.62 -0.19 3.02
C VAL A 433 -23.52 0.92 2.47
N GLY A 434 -24.83 0.65 2.40
CA GLY A 434 -25.81 1.56 1.79
C GLY A 434 -25.97 1.40 0.26
N TYR A 435 -25.29 0.46 -0.38
CA TYR A 435 -25.48 0.15 -1.80
C TYR A 435 -26.33 -1.13 -1.99
N GLY A 436 -27.30 -1.06 -2.91
CA GLY A 436 -28.21 -2.17 -3.19
C GLY A 436 -29.25 -2.40 -2.09
N SER A 437 -29.93 -3.56 -2.13
CA SER A 437 -31.00 -3.92 -1.19
C SER A 437 -30.56 -4.87 -0.05
N ASN A 438 -29.29 -5.26 -0.03
CA ASN A 438 -28.72 -6.20 0.94
C ASN A 438 -27.23 -5.87 1.11
N TYR A 439 -26.85 -5.39 2.30
CA TYR A 439 -25.50 -4.92 2.66
C TYR A 439 -25.30 -5.02 4.19
N PRO A 440 -24.06 -4.99 4.72
CA PRO A 440 -23.79 -5.10 6.15
C PRO A 440 -24.57 -4.09 7.02
N GLN A 441 -25.23 -4.59 8.06
CA GLN A 441 -25.96 -3.83 9.07
C GLN A 441 -25.19 -3.73 10.39
N PHE A 442 -24.21 -4.61 10.63
CA PHE A 442 -23.47 -4.75 11.89
C PHE A 442 -21.99 -4.38 11.74
N VAL A 443 -21.72 -3.33 10.95
CA VAL A 443 -20.37 -2.79 10.68
C VAL A 443 -19.63 -2.49 12.00
N HIS A 444 -18.39 -2.98 12.13
CA HIS A 444 -17.51 -2.68 13.27
C HIS A 444 -17.07 -1.21 13.20
N HIS A 445 -17.84 -0.31 13.80
CA HIS A 445 -17.56 1.12 13.81
C HIS A 445 -18.30 1.80 14.97
N ARG A 446 -17.54 2.40 15.90
CA ARG A 446 -18.04 3.03 17.12
C ARG A 446 -19.17 4.02 16.83
N GLY A 447 -18.90 5.04 16.03
CA GLY A 447 -19.87 6.08 15.65
C GLY A 447 -21.12 5.56 14.93
N ALA A 448 -21.03 4.46 14.17
CA ALA A 448 -22.18 3.85 13.50
C ALA A 448 -23.09 3.07 14.47
N SER A 449 -22.46 2.32 15.39
CA SER A 449 -23.13 1.42 16.34
C SER A 449 -23.86 2.10 17.49
N ILE A 450 -23.50 3.34 17.83
CA ILE A 450 -24.02 4.08 19.00
C ILE A 450 -25.03 5.14 18.52
N PRO A 451 -26.28 5.19 19.04
CA PRO A 451 -27.26 6.18 18.61
C PRO A 451 -26.77 7.62 18.80
N ARG A 452 -27.08 8.49 17.84
CA ARG A 452 -26.69 9.92 17.83
C ARG A 452 -26.95 10.67 19.14
N ASP A 453 -28.06 10.37 19.81
CA ASP A 453 -28.52 11.09 21.00
C ASP A 453 -28.28 10.27 22.30
N ALA A 454 -27.52 9.17 22.23
CA ALA A 454 -27.13 8.37 23.38
C ALA A 454 -25.96 9.01 24.14
N ASN A 455 -26.18 9.33 25.42
CA ASN A 455 -25.10 9.65 26.34
C ASN A 455 -24.46 8.36 26.86
N THR A 456 -23.21 8.10 26.48
CA THR A 456 -22.45 6.89 26.78
C THR A 456 -20.96 7.22 26.69
N GLY A 457 -20.13 6.62 27.55
CA GLY A 457 -18.68 6.79 27.53
C GLY A 457 -17.96 5.45 27.40
N CYS A 458 -16.63 5.52 27.34
CA CYS A 458 -15.67 4.44 27.12
C CYS A 458 -16.17 3.02 27.45
N SER A 459 -16.46 2.72 28.72
CA SER A 459 -16.77 1.36 29.18
C SER A 459 -18.24 0.94 29.02
N ASP A 460 -19.19 1.87 29.18
CA ASP A 460 -20.62 1.53 29.12
C ASP A 460 -21.14 1.48 27.67
N GLY A 461 -20.41 2.11 26.73
CA GLY A 461 -20.68 2.04 25.31
C GLY A 461 -20.51 0.64 24.69
N PHE A 462 -19.79 -0.29 25.32
CA PHE A 462 -19.65 -1.68 24.85
C PHE A 462 -20.97 -2.47 24.78
N LYS A 463 -22.06 -1.96 25.38
CA LYS A 463 -23.42 -2.45 25.14
C LYS A 463 -23.86 -2.34 23.67
N TRP A 464 -23.31 -1.38 22.93
CA TRP A 464 -23.61 -1.16 21.51
C TRP A 464 -22.82 -2.11 20.62
N LEU A 465 -21.52 -2.31 20.88
CA LEU A 465 -20.72 -3.35 20.24
C LEU A 465 -21.44 -4.71 20.31
N ASN A 466 -21.83 -5.10 21.53
CA ASN A 466 -22.45 -6.40 21.84
C ASN A 466 -23.98 -6.44 21.66
N SER A 467 -24.61 -5.39 21.11
CA SER A 467 -26.05 -5.41 20.84
C SER A 467 -26.39 -6.45 19.76
N THR A 468 -27.64 -6.95 19.77
CA THR A 468 -28.19 -7.79 18.69
C THR A 468 -28.95 -6.98 17.63
N ASP A 469 -29.11 -5.67 17.84
CA ASP A 469 -29.79 -4.77 16.90
C ASP A 469 -28.83 -4.23 15.82
N PRO A 470 -29.29 -3.96 14.58
CA PRO A 470 -28.54 -3.24 13.54
C PRO A 470 -27.89 -1.93 14.03
N ASN A 471 -26.86 -1.46 13.33
CA ASN A 471 -26.27 -0.15 13.60
C ASN A 471 -27.35 0.96 13.46
N PRO A 472 -27.61 1.77 14.50
CA PRO A 472 -28.64 2.81 14.48
C PRO A 472 -28.29 3.96 13.52
N ASN A 473 -27.00 4.16 13.22
CA ASN A 473 -26.55 5.10 12.21
C ASN A 473 -25.88 4.35 11.05
N LEU A 474 -26.27 4.65 9.81
CA LEU A 474 -25.67 4.03 8.62
C LEU A 474 -24.32 4.67 8.29
N ALA A 475 -23.25 3.86 8.33
CA ALA A 475 -21.92 4.19 7.80
C ALA A 475 -21.91 4.13 6.26
N ILE A 476 -22.69 5.00 5.63
CA ILE A 476 -22.90 4.99 4.18
C ILE A 476 -21.58 5.17 3.41
N GLY A 477 -21.37 4.33 2.41
CA GLY A 477 -20.15 4.29 1.60
C GLY A 477 -19.02 3.43 2.18
N ALA A 478 -19.15 2.92 3.41
CA ALA A 478 -18.12 2.10 4.03
C ALA A 478 -17.90 0.79 3.25
N LEU A 479 -16.66 0.51 2.86
CA LEU A 479 -16.26 -0.78 2.31
C LEU A 479 -15.63 -1.65 3.40
N VAL A 480 -16.39 -2.65 3.87
CA VAL A 480 -15.94 -3.58 4.92
C VAL A 480 -14.81 -4.50 4.43
N GLY A 481 -14.12 -5.15 5.37
CA GLY A 481 -12.99 -6.05 5.11
C GLY A 481 -13.26 -7.21 4.13
N GLY A 482 -14.46 -7.79 4.07
CA GLY A 482 -14.85 -8.78 3.05
C GLY A 482 -15.17 -10.19 3.54
N PRO A 483 -15.36 -11.18 2.65
CA PRO A 483 -15.75 -12.54 3.03
C PRO A 483 -14.57 -13.43 3.44
N PHE A 484 -14.87 -14.53 4.15
CA PHE A 484 -13.96 -15.66 4.33
C PHE A 484 -13.61 -16.32 2.99
N LEU A 485 -12.58 -17.17 2.97
CA LEU A 485 -12.09 -17.86 1.76
C LEU A 485 -13.16 -18.70 1.03
N ASN A 486 -14.17 -19.18 1.75
CA ASN A 486 -15.32 -19.93 1.23
C ASN A 486 -16.50 -19.03 0.78
N ASP A 487 -16.23 -17.76 0.46
CA ASP A 487 -17.19 -16.72 0.06
C ASP A 487 -18.27 -16.36 1.11
N THR A 488 -18.26 -16.96 2.32
CA THR A 488 -19.23 -16.63 3.36
C THR A 488 -18.86 -15.35 4.11
N TYR A 489 -19.86 -14.63 4.61
CA TYR A 489 -19.67 -13.40 5.38
C TYR A 489 -20.50 -13.43 6.66
N SER A 490 -19.90 -13.02 7.77
CA SER A 490 -20.55 -12.90 9.07
C SER A 490 -20.72 -11.42 9.42
N ASP A 491 -21.94 -10.91 9.20
CA ASP A 491 -22.33 -9.54 9.51
C ASP A 491 -22.51 -9.38 11.03
N SER A 492 -21.40 -9.07 11.72
CA SER A 492 -21.34 -8.97 13.17
C SER A 492 -20.31 -7.93 13.59
N ARG A 493 -20.67 -7.06 14.54
CA ARG A 493 -19.78 -6.04 15.09
C ARG A 493 -18.55 -6.61 15.77
N ASN A 494 -18.61 -7.82 16.33
CA ASN A 494 -17.44 -8.47 16.93
C ASN A 494 -16.53 -9.16 15.89
N ASN A 495 -16.87 -9.10 14.59
CA ASN A 495 -16.08 -9.69 13.51
C ASN A 495 -15.25 -8.62 12.75
N SER A 496 -14.34 -7.92 13.44
CA SER A 496 -13.58 -6.81 12.84
C SER A 496 -12.79 -7.21 11.59
N GLN A 497 -12.16 -8.39 11.57
CA GLN A 497 -11.36 -8.91 10.44
C GLN A 497 -12.02 -8.74 9.06
N GLN A 498 -13.35 -8.91 9.01
CA GLN A 498 -14.18 -8.87 7.82
C GLN A 498 -15.22 -7.73 7.82
N GLY A 499 -15.68 -7.30 9.01
CA GLY A 499 -16.76 -6.33 9.21
C GLY A 499 -16.31 -4.90 9.53
N GLU A 500 -15.00 -4.66 9.70
CA GLU A 500 -14.43 -3.33 9.87
C GLU A 500 -14.16 -2.67 8.50
N PRO A 501 -14.57 -1.41 8.28
CA PRO A 501 -14.25 -0.65 7.08
C PRO A 501 -13.06 0.29 7.31
N THR A 502 -12.33 0.64 6.24
CA THR A 502 -11.20 1.56 6.33
C THR A 502 -11.23 2.66 5.27
N THR A 503 -10.53 3.76 5.56
CA THR A 503 -10.37 4.90 4.62
C THR A 503 -9.70 4.48 3.31
N TYR A 504 -8.65 3.67 3.36
CA TYR A 504 -7.88 3.25 2.19
C TYR A 504 -8.64 2.25 1.30
N ASN A 505 -9.41 1.32 1.87
CA ASN A 505 -10.37 0.50 1.12
C ASN A 505 -11.31 1.38 0.29
N SER A 506 -11.85 2.40 0.96
CA SER A 506 -12.83 3.32 0.40
C SER A 506 -12.23 4.20 -0.71
N ALA A 507 -10.95 4.56 -0.62
CA ALA A 507 -10.22 5.23 -1.69
C ALA A 507 -9.98 4.33 -2.91
N LEU A 508 -9.59 3.07 -2.70
CA LEU A 508 -9.35 2.11 -3.79
C LEU A 508 -10.63 1.78 -4.57
N ILE A 509 -11.77 1.59 -3.88
CA ILE A 509 -13.06 1.38 -4.57
C ILE A 509 -13.58 2.65 -5.25
N VAL A 510 -13.34 3.85 -4.70
CA VAL A 510 -13.63 5.12 -5.39
C VAL A 510 -12.81 5.23 -6.69
N GLY A 511 -11.53 4.87 -6.68
CA GLY A 511 -10.69 4.82 -7.88
C GLY A 511 -11.20 3.81 -8.92
N LEU A 512 -11.49 2.59 -8.49
CA LEU A 512 -12.04 1.52 -9.33
C LEU A 512 -13.36 1.93 -9.99
N LEU A 513 -14.34 2.38 -9.19
CA LEU A 513 -15.65 2.79 -9.70
C LEU A 513 -15.55 3.99 -10.65
N SER A 514 -14.70 4.97 -10.35
CA SER A 514 -14.48 6.14 -11.22
C SER A 514 -13.97 5.78 -12.61
N GLY A 515 -13.10 4.78 -12.73
CA GLY A 515 -12.68 4.25 -14.04
C GLY A 515 -13.80 3.47 -14.75
N LEU A 516 -14.64 2.74 -14.00
CA LEU A 516 -15.70 1.88 -14.54
C LEU A 516 -16.97 2.62 -14.99
N ILE A 517 -17.24 3.87 -14.57
CA ILE A 517 -18.49 4.55 -14.96
C ILE A 517 -18.66 4.76 -16.47
N THR A 518 -17.60 4.68 -17.28
CA THR A 518 -17.71 4.85 -18.74
C THR A 518 -17.61 3.52 -19.49
N THR A 519 -18.50 3.33 -20.48
CA THR A 519 -18.39 2.23 -21.44
C THR A 519 -17.27 2.52 -22.45
N SER A 520 -16.23 1.67 -22.47
CA SER A 520 -15.33 1.58 -23.63
C SER A 520 -16.11 0.96 -24.80
N ASN A 521 -16.24 1.67 -25.92
CA ASN A 521 -17.14 1.26 -27.01
C ASN A 521 -16.68 -0.05 -27.67
N GLN A 522 -17.47 -1.11 -27.47
CA GLN A 522 -17.23 -2.46 -28.00
C GLN A 522 -17.53 -2.60 -29.52
N LYS A 523 -17.32 -1.53 -30.30
CA LYS A 523 -17.82 -1.39 -31.69
C LYS A 523 -16.83 -0.85 -32.74
N GLU A 524 -15.59 -0.53 -32.37
CA GLU A 524 -14.63 0.12 -33.29
C GLU A 524 -13.58 -0.84 -33.88
N MET A 525 -13.77 -2.17 -33.79
CA MET A 525 -12.72 -3.17 -34.08
C MET A 525 -12.99 -4.09 -35.30
N GLU A 526 -14.01 -3.84 -36.11
CA GLU A 526 -14.46 -4.76 -37.19
C GLU A 526 -14.33 -4.22 -38.64
N ARG A 527 -13.31 -3.41 -38.98
CA ARG A 527 -13.29 -2.77 -40.32
C ARG A 527 -11.93 -2.42 -40.96
N SER A 528 -11.22 -3.40 -41.57
CA SER A 528 -10.31 -3.21 -42.76
C SER A 528 -9.63 -4.51 -43.28
N GLN A 529 -9.90 -4.97 -44.52
CA GLN A 529 -9.03 -5.88 -45.34
C GLN A 529 -9.58 -6.09 -46.79
N SER A 530 -8.73 -6.31 -47.83
CA SER A 530 -8.94 -7.08 -49.13
C SER A 530 -8.31 -6.48 -50.44
N CYS A 531 -7.78 -7.30 -51.39
CA CYS A 531 -7.64 -7.06 -52.86
C CYS A 531 -7.20 -8.33 -53.70
N MET A 532 -6.74 -8.22 -54.97
CA MET A 532 -6.57 -9.31 -56.01
C MET A 532 -5.35 -9.13 -57.01
N ASP A 533 -5.06 -10.12 -57.90
CA ASP A 533 -3.86 -10.20 -58.81
C ASP A 533 -4.00 -11.13 -60.10
N VAL A 534 -2.94 -11.29 -60.95
CA VAL A 534 -2.58 -12.27 -62.07
C VAL A 534 -3.24 -12.24 -63.51
N LEU A 535 -2.90 -12.94 -64.65
CA LEU A 535 -2.09 -14.17 -65.08
C LEU A 535 -1.77 -14.29 -66.65
N GLN A 536 -0.61 -14.87 -67.10
CA GLN A 536 -0.19 -15.69 -68.34
C GLN A 536 -0.68 -15.47 -69.86
N GLU A 537 -0.17 -16.04 -71.01
CA GLU A 537 1.13 -16.63 -71.56
C GLU A 537 1.02 -17.28 -73.03
N LYS A 538 2.14 -17.56 -73.79
CA LYS A 538 2.53 -18.82 -74.58
C LYS A 538 2.69 -19.02 -76.15
N ASP A 539 3.77 -19.77 -76.55
CA ASP A 539 4.04 -20.87 -77.58
C ASP A 539 3.57 -20.90 -79.09
N ALA A 540 4.07 -21.75 -80.04
CA ALA A 540 5.37 -22.42 -80.35
C ALA A 540 5.38 -23.33 -81.64
N LYS A 541 6.59 -23.66 -82.17
CA LYS A 541 7.03 -24.82 -83.03
C LYS A 541 6.55 -25.06 -84.49
N LYS A 542 7.54 -25.18 -85.40
CA LYS A 542 7.67 -26.29 -86.38
C LYS A 542 9.11 -26.38 -86.95
N GLU A 543 9.73 -27.56 -86.94
CA GLU A 543 11.03 -27.85 -87.58
C GLU A 543 11.05 -29.29 -88.13
N LEU A 544 11.72 -29.55 -89.27
CA LEU A 544 12.30 -30.88 -89.54
C LEU A 544 13.31 -30.92 -90.70
N GLY A 545 13.12 -30.13 -91.77
CA GLY A 545 13.97 -30.17 -92.97
C GLY A 545 15.43 -29.79 -92.67
N VAL A 546 15.60 -28.93 -91.68
CA VAL A 546 16.86 -28.49 -91.09
C VAL A 546 17.88 -29.62 -90.88
N LEU A 547 17.44 -30.80 -90.42
CA LEU A 547 18.25 -31.77 -89.63
C LEU A 547 19.55 -32.32 -90.23
N TRP A 548 19.95 -31.93 -91.45
CA TRP A 548 21.17 -32.39 -92.11
C TRP A 548 22.32 -31.36 -92.15
N ARG A 549 22.07 -30.13 -92.61
CA ARG A 549 23.07 -29.05 -92.56
C ARG A 549 23.37 -28.71 -91.09
N ARG A 550 22.38 -28.91 -90.18
CA ARG A 550 22.54 -29.00 -88.71
C ARG A 550 23.92 -29.56 -88.29
N VAL A 551 24.17 -30.84 -88.55
CA VAL A 551 25.28 -31.60 -87.92
C VAL A 551 26.67 -31.01 -88.18
N LYS A 552 26.87 -30.34 -89.33
CA LYS A 552 28.18 -29.84 -89.75
C LYS A 552 28.68 -28.66 -88.91
N THR A 553 27.77 -27.78 -88.50
CA THR A 553 28.07 -26.59 -87.67
C THR A 553 28.39 -26.98 -86.22
N ALA A 554 27.81 -28.09 -85.74
CA ALA A 554 28.01 -28.58 -84.38
C ALA A 554 29.48 -28.97 -84.08
N ALA A 555 30.22 -29.49 -85.06
CA ALA A 555 31.63 -29.86 -84.88
C ALA A 555 32.53 -28.64 -84.60
N THR A 556 32.27 -27.53 -85.30
CA THR A 556 33.00 -26.27 -85.12
C THR A 556 32.72 -25.68 -83.75
N LEU A 557 31.45 -25.63 -83.34
CA LEU A 557 31.02 -25.04 -82.08
C LEU A 557 31.40 -25.88 -80.84
N LEU A 558 31.47 -27.21 -80.95
CA LEU A 558 32.08 -28.06 -79.91
C LEU A 558 33.55 -27.70 -79.66
N THR A 559 34.26 -27.25 -80.71
CA THR A 559 35.68 -26.85 -80.60
C THR A 559 35.83 -25.50 -79.87
N TYR A 560 34.87 -24.58 -80.05
CA TYR A 560 34.77 -23.34 -79.27
C TYR A 560 34.46 -23.61 -77.80
N LEU A 561 33.46 -24.46 -77.48
CA LEU A 561 33.14 -24.88 -76.11
C LEU A 561 34.35 -25.47 -75.38
N LYS A 562 35.11 -26.33 -76.08
CA LYS A 562 36.35 -26.93 -75.56
C LYS A 562 37.46 -25.91 -75.27
N SER A 563 37.35 -24.69 -75.80
CA SER A 563 38.18 -23.54 -75.45
C SER A 563 37.66 -22.79 -74.22
N LYS A 564 36.37 -22.35 -74.20
CA LYS A 564 35.77 -21.66 -73.01
C LYS A 564 35.93 -22.53 -71.75
N ALA A 565 35.69 -23.84 -71.85
CA ALA A 565 35.87 -24.82 -70.78
C ALA A 565 37.31 -24.92 -70.23
N ARG A 566 38.34 -24.70 -71.05
CA ARG A 566 39.74 -24.73 -70.60
C ARG A 566 40.16 -23.47 -69.86
N ILE A 567 39.58 -22.33 -70.21
CA ILE A 567 39.86 -21.05 -69.55
C ILE A 567 39.15 -21.01 -68.19
N MET A 568 37.89 -21.44 -68.13
CA MET A 568 37.10 -21.54 -66.90
C MET A 568 37.64 -22.56 -65.88
N ALA A 569 38.50 -23.49 -66.30
CA ALA A 569 39.18 -24.44 -65.42
C ALA A 569 40.40 -23.85 -64.67
N VAL A 570 40.71 -22.56 -64.85
CA VAL A 570 41.82 -21.85 -64.17
C VAL A 570 41.22 -20.79 -63.22
N PRO A 571 41.26 -20.99 -61.88
CA PRO A 571 40.47 -20.18 -60.94
C PRO A 571 40.60 -18.65 -61.11
N HIS A 572 41.82 -18.10 -61.16
CA HIS A 572 42.00 -16.64 -61.30
C HIS A 572 41.48 -16.07 -62.63
N MET A 573 41.46 -16.88 -63.70
CA MET A 573 40.86 -16.49 -64.99
C MET A 573 39.34 -16.65 -64.98
N ALA A 574 38.80 -17.55 -64.15
CA ALA A 574 37.37 -17.77 -64.04
C ALA A 574 36.64 -16.54 -63.49
N HIS A 575 37.18 -15.86 -62.47
CA HIS A 575 36.61 -14.59 -61.97
C HIS A 575 36.55 -13.52 -63.07
N ILE A 576 37.67 -13.29 -63.77
CA ILE A 576 37.79 -12.30 -64.86
C ILE A 576 36.83 -12.61 -66.01
N VAL A 577 36.74 -13.89 -66.43
CA VAL A 577 35.87 -14.32 -67.55
C VAL A 577 34.40 -14.40 -67.15
N CYS A 578 34.08 -14.39 -65.86
CA CYS A 578 32.71 -14.33 -65.34
C CYS A 578 32.25 -12.89 -65.05
N GLY A 579 33.10 -11.88 -65.21
CA GLY A 579 32.80 -10.49 -64.87
C GLY A 579 32.54 -10.29 -63.38
N ILE A 580 33.34 -10.91 -62.49
CA ILE A 580 33.16 -10.82 -61.03
C ILE A 580 34.26 -9.95 -60.41
N GLU A 581 33.86 -8.81 -59.84
CA GLU A 581 34.74 -7.97 -59.02
C GLU A 581 34.42 -8.12 -57.51
N GLU A 582 35.42 -7.83 -56.66
CA GLU A 582 35.39 -8.07 -55.22
C GLU A 582 35.36 -6.73 -54.46
N LEU A 583 34.19 -6.36 -53.95
CA LEU A 583 33.95 -5.09 -53.26
C LEU A 583 33.96 -5.28 -51.73
N ASP A 584 34.92 -4.62 -51.08
CA ASP A 584 35.16 -4.58 -49.62
C ASP A 584 34.93 -5.91 -48.87
N GLY A 585 35.55 -6.97 -49.39
CA GLY A 585 35.96 -8.16 -48.65
C GLY A 585 34.85 -9.11 -48.16
N THR A 586 33.57 -8.81 -48.39
CA THR A 586 32.44 -9.70 -48.02
C THR A 586 31.32 -9.81 -49.05
N SER A 587 31.37 -9.05 -50.15
CA SER A 587 30.35 -9.08 -51.21
C SER A 587 30.97 -9.18 -52.61
N LEU A 588 30.65 -10.27 -53.31
CA LEU A 588 30.96 -10.45 -54.73
C LEU A 588 29.82 -9.89 -55.59
N VAL A 589 30.19 -9.23 -56.69
CA VAL A 589 29.29 -8.45 -57.55
C VAL A 589 29.61 -8.78 -59.02
N ASP A 590 28.63 -8.70 -59.92
CA ASP A 590 28.85 -8.87 -61.37
C ASP A 590 29.18 -7.54 -62.09
N GLU A 591 29.53 -7.60 -63.38
CA GLU A 591 29.83 -6.47 -64.28
C GLU A 591 28.69 -5.41 -64.39
N ASN A 592 27.52 -5.65 -63.79
CA ASN A 592 26.35 -4.75 -63.79
C ASN A 592 26.02 -4.22 -62.38
N ASP A 593 26.96 -4.28 -61.43
CA ASP A 593 26.79 -3.91 -60.00
C ASP A 593 25.73 -4.75 -59.25
N VAL A 594 25.37 -5.96 -59.71
CA VAL A 594 24.35 -6.82 -59.05
C VAL A 594 24.96 -7.74 -57.99
N PRO A 595 24.50 -7.69 -56.72
CA PRO A 595 25.00 -8.59 -55.66
C PRO A 595 24.63 -10.06 -55.89
N LEU A 596 25.65 -10.93 -55.93
CA LEU A 596 25.50 -12.35 -56.25
C LEU A 596 24.59 -13.23 -55.34
N PRO A 597 24.30 -12.91 -54.06
CA PRO A 597 23.42 -13.75 -53.22
C PRO A 597 21.97 -13.92 -53.71
N VAL A 598 21.53 -13.15 -54.71
CA VAL A 598 20.16 -13.19 -55.25
C VAL A 598 20.00 -14.22 -56.39
N LEU A 599 21.08 -14.91 -56.81
CA LEU A 599 21.03 -15.86 -57.92
C LEU A 599 20.22 -17.13 -57.56
N SER A 600 18.95 -17.13 -57.95
CA SER A 600 17.97 -18.20 -57.74
C SER A 600 18.53 -19.61 -57.97
N ARG A 601 18.11 -20.59 -57.14
CA ARG A 601 18.46 -22.02 -57.32
C ARG A 601 17.98 -22.59 -58.66
N ASN A 602 16.94 -22.01 -59.26
CA ASN A 602 16.47 -22.37 -60.60
C ASN A 602 17.26 -21.56 -61.64
N ILE A 603 17.79 -22.24 -62.67
CA ILE A 603 18.38 -21.56 -63.83
C ILE A 603 17.21 -21.08 -64.69
N ASP A 604 16.98 -19.77 -64.73
CA ASP A 604 16.02 -19.18 -65.65
C ASP A 604 16.72 -18.95 -67.00
N LEU A 605 16.33 -19.74 -68.02
CA LEU A 605 16.96 -19.75 -69.34
C LEU A 605 16.32 -18.73 -70.31
N SER A 606 15.50 -17.81 -69.80
CA SER A 606 14.62 -16.95 -70.61
C SER A 606 15.24 -15.64 -71.12
N SER A 607 16.40 -15.21 -70.62
CA SER A 607 16.99 -13.89 -70.95
C SER A 607 17.90 -13.85 -72.19
N PHE A 608 17.96 -14.93 -72.99
CA PHE A 608 18.83 -15.02 -74.18
C PHE A 608 18.10 -14.61 -75.47
N ASP A 609 17.84 -13.31 -75.60
CA ASP A 609 17.44 -12.68 -76.86
C ASP A 609 18.64 -12.47 -77.83
N SER A 610 18.37 -11.93 -79.01
CA SER A 610 19.23 -12.00 -80.20
C SER A 610 20.64 -11.40 -80.05
N PRO A 611 21.66 -11.96 -80.72
CA PRO A 611 22.95 -11.30 -80.90
C PRO A 611 22.83 -10.05 -81.78
N ASP A 612 23.58 -8.99 -81.46
CA ASP A 612 23.57 -7.72 -82.19
C ASP A 612 23.89 -7.84 -83.68
N GLU A 613 23.25 -6.99 -84.50
CA GLU A 613 23.39 -6.99 -85.97
C GLU A 613 24.84 -6.86 -86.46
N GLU A 614 25.72 -6.20 -85.68
CA GLU A 614 27.12 -6.02 -86.05
C GLU A 614 27.85 -7.36 -86.29
N THR A 615 27.56 -8.39 -85.48
CA THR A 615 28.22 -9.70 -85.58
C THR A 615 27.86 -10.44 -86.87
N TRP A 616 26.64 -10.24 -87.39
CA TRP A 616 26.16 -10.88 -88.62
C TRP A 616 26.87 -10.39 -89.89
N THR A 617 27.34 -9.13 -89.89
CA THR A 617 27.99 -8.54 -91.07
C THR A 617 29.36 -9.16 -91.37
N ALA A 618 30.06 -9.69 -90.36
CA ALA A 618 31.41 -10.24 -90.49
C ALA A 618 31.48 -11.60 -91.22
N LEU A 619 30.39 -12.39 -91.22
CA LEU A 619 30.38 -13.78 -91.71
C LEU A 619 29.56 -14.02 -92.97
N SER A 620 28.73 -13.05 -93.39
CA SER A 620 27.84 -13.18 -94.56
C SER A 620 28.55 -13.13 -95.92
N SER A 621 29.84 -12.75 -95.96
CA SER A 621 30.59 -12.53 -97.21
C SER A 621 30.91 -13.80 -98.01
N HIS A 622 30.90 -14.98 -97.38
CA HIS A 622 31.31 -16.25 -97.99
C HIS A 622 30.43 -17.45 -97.59
N HIS A 623 29.22 -17.55 -98.16
CA HIS A 623 28.69 -18.78 -98.81
C HIS A 623 27.31 -18.49 -99.44
N GLY A 624 27.01 -19.16 -100.57
CA GLY A 624 25.80 -18.87 -101.37
C GLY A 624 24.64 -19.85 -101.15
N SER A 625 23.42 -19.36 -101.35
CA SER A 625 22.20 -20.15 -101.58
C SER A 625 21.89 -21.22 -100.51
N LEU A 626 21.65 -20.79 -99.27
CA LEU A 626 21.07 -21.63 -98.23
C LEU A 626 19.54 -21.48 -98.21
N ASP A 627 18.85 -22.61 -98.26
CA ASP A 627 17.42 -22.75 -97.97
C ASP A 627 17.11 -22.50 -96.47
N GLU A 628 16.00 -21.81 -96.16
CA GLU A 628 15.75 -21.05 -94.92
C GLU A 628 15.91 -21.86 -93.62
N ASP A 629 15.38 -23.10 -93.61
CA ASP A 629 15.30 -23.97 -92.42
C ASP A 629 16.67 -24.04 -91.68
N ASP A 630 17.78 -24.09 -92.42
CA ASP A 630 19.14 -24.26 -91.87
C ASP A 630 19.87 -23.00 -91.42
N VAL A 631 19.34 -21.81 -91.70
CA VAL A 631 19.77 -20.62 -90.95
C VAL A 631 19.31 -20.77 -89.49
N VAL A 632 18.11 -21.35 -89.27
CA VAL A 632 17.51 -21.49 -87.94
C VAL A 632 18.36 -22.36 -87.02
N TYR A 633 18.94 -23.49 -87.47
CA TYR A 633 19.83 -24.26 -86.57
C TYR A 633 21.22 -23.69 -86.42
N ILE A 634 21.78 -23.08 -87.47
CA ILE A 634 23.08 -22.45 -87.31
C ILE A 634 22.97 -21.43 -86.17
N ASN A 635 21.84 -20.72 -86.06
CA ASN A 635 21.46 -19.93 -84.91
C ASN A 635 21.10 -20.76 -83.65
N GLU A 636 20.22 -21.77 -83.72
CA GLU A 636 19.76 -22.57 -82.56
C GLU A 636 20.88 -23.34 -81.86
N LEU A 637 21.87 -23.85 -82.60
CA LEU A 637 23.03 -24.52 -82.03
C LEU A 637 24.16 -23.55 -81.67
N PHE A 638 24.27 -22.37 -82.31
CA PHE A 638 25.00 -21.25 -81.69
C PHE A 638 24.39 -20.92 -80.32
N ARG A 639 23.06 -20.78 -80.22
CA ARG A 639 22.33 -20.53 -78.98
C ARG A 639 22.43 -21.70 -77.99
N SER A 640 22.49 -22.94 -78.45
CA SER A 640 22.72 -24.11 -77.60
C SER A 640 24.16 -24.15 -77.07
N VAL A 641 25.12 -23.67 -77.84
CA VAL A 641 26.53 -23.55 -77.44
C VAL A 641 26.78 -22.34 -76.53
N HIS A 642 26.08 -21.23 -76.76
CA HIS A 642 25.97 -20.14 -75.80
C HIS A 642 25.35 -20.66 -74.50
N MET A 643 24.11 -21.17 -74.53
CA MET A 643 23.43 -21.76 -73.39
C MET A 643 24.26 -22.82 -72.65
N VAL A 644 25.05 -23.66 -73.32
CA VAL A 644 26.00 -24.57 -72.63
C VAL A 644 27.19 -23.82 -72.01
N GLY A 645 27.77 -22.86 -72.71
CA GLY A 645 28.83 -21.98 -72.18
C GLY A 645 28.38 -21.07 -71.04
N ASP A 646 27.08 -20.77 -70.97
CA ASP A 646 26.46 -19.82 -70.04
C ASP A 646 25.78 -20.56 -68.87
N VAL A 647 25.34 -21.80 -69.08
CA VAL A 647 25.12 -22.79 -68.00
C VAL A 647 26.44 -23.17 -67.34
N MET A 648 27.53 -23.36 -68.10
CA MET A 648 28.87 -23.53 -67.52
C MET A 648 29.27 -22.33 -66.68
N GLU A 649 28.98 -21.11 -67.14
CA GLU A 649 29.25 -19.89 -66.40
C GLU A 649 28.41 -19.77 -65.13
N ASN A 650 27.10 -20.04 -65.21
CA ASN A 650 26.23 -20.10 -64.04
C ASN A 650 26.63 -21.20 -63.04
N LEU A 651 27.14 -22.34 -63.51
CA LEU A 651 27.68 -23.39 -62.65
C LEU A 651 28.98 -22.95 -61.95
N VAL A 652 29.88 -22.25 -62.65
CA VAL A 652 31.09 -21.67 -62.05
C VAL A 652 30.74 -20.57 -61.05
N LYS A 653 29.84 -19.64 -61.41
CA LYS A 653 29.30 -18.60 -60.51
C LYS A 653 28.69 -19.21 -59.25
N ARG A 654 27.91 -20.30 -59.37
CA ARG A 654 27.35 -21.06 -58.23
C ARG A 654 28.41 -21.78 -57.37
N VAL A 655 29.48 -22.31 -57.96
CA VAL A 655 30.59 -22.92 -57.20
C VAL A 655 31.33 -21.85 -56.39
N ILE A 656 31.63 -20.69 -57.00
CA ILE A 656 32.28 -19.56 -56.31
C ILE A 656 31.42 -19.05 -55.14
N VAL A 657 30.10 -18.90 -55.35
CA VAL A 657 29.17 -18.54 -54.26
C VAL A 657 29.15 -19.60 -53.16
N ALA A 658 29.12 -20.90 -53.49
CA ALA A 658 29.13 -21.98 -52.51
C ALA A 658 30.45 -22.06 -51.70
N GLU A 659 31.60 -21.75 -52.31
CA GLU A 659 32.88 -21.66 -51.60
C GLU A 659 32.93 -20.42 -50.68
N SER A 660 32.34 -19.30 -51.09
CA SER A 660 32.18 -18.09 -50.27
C SER A 660 31.24 -18.31 -49.08
N GLU A 661 30.07 -18.93 -49.30
CA GLU A 661 29.13 -19.33 -48.23
C GLU A 661 29.80 -20.28 -47.22
N ALA A 662 30.56 -21.27 -47.70
CA ALA A 662 31.29 -22.21 -46.85
C ALA A 662 32.42 -21.54 -46.04
N ALA A 663 33.06 -20.50 -46.57
CA ALA A 663 34.04 -19.70 -45.82
C ALA A 663 33.36 -18.87 -44.71
N ASN A 664 32.22 -18.25 -45.01
CA ASN A 664 31.44 -17.45 -44.08
C ASN A 664 30.87 -18.31 -42.92
N GLU A 665 30.29 -19.48 -43.22
CA GLU A 665 29.85 -20.42 -42.17
C GLU A 665 31.01 -20.93 -41.30
N LYS A 666 32.20 -21.12 -41.88
CA LYS A 666 33.41 -21.49 -41.11
C LYS A 666 33.84 -20.38 -40.15
N GLU A 667 33.66 -19.11 -40.49
CA GLU A 667 33.90 -17.97 -39.60
C GLU A 667 32.84 -17.86 -38.50
N LYS A 668 31.55 -18.09 -38.81
CA LYS A 668 30.49 -18.18 -37.79
C LYS A 668 30.79 -19.26 -36.75
N VAL A 669 31.34 -20.40 -37.19
CA VAL A 669 31.77 -21.48 -36.28
C VAL A 669 32.92 -21.05 -35.37
N THR A 670 33.93 -20.31 -35.85
CA THR A 670 35.03 -19.84 -34.98
C THR A 670 34.56 -18.76 -34.00
N VAL A 671 33.68 -17.84 -34.42
CA VAL A 671 33.06 -16.85 -33.53
C VAL A 671 32.23 -17.53 -32.44
N GLY A 672 31.40 -18.50 -32.81
CA GLY A 672 30.62 -19.29 -31.85
C GLY A 672 31.48 -20.10 -30.87
N GLN A 673 32.62 -20.62 -31.33
CA GLN A 673 33.58 -21.32 -30.47
C GLN A 673 34.24 -20.40 -29.44
N GLU A 674 34.51 -19.14 -29.78
CA GLU A 674 35.03 -18.14 -28.83
C GLU A 674 33.96 -17.66 -27.84
N GLU A 675 32.70 -17.55 -28.27
CA GLU A 675 31.58 -17.26 -27.37
C GLU A 675 31.34 -18.42 -26.39
N ILE A 676 31.50 -19.67 -26.82
CA ILE A 676 31.45 -20.85 -25.93
C ILE A 676 32.55 -20.76 -24.86
N LYS A 677 33.81 -20.46 -25.20
CA LYS A 677 34.87 -20.26 -24.19
C LYS A 677 34.49 -19.18 -23.17
N ARG A 678 33.95 -18.04 -23.63
CA ARG A 678 33.49 -16.94 -22.76
C ARG A 678 32.39 -17.40 -21.80
N LYS A 679 31.43 -18.19 -22.28
CA LYS A 679 30.36 -18.77 -21.46
C LYS A 679 30.88 -19.80 -20.46
N THR A 680 31.86 -20.65 -20.83
CA THR A 680 32.52 -21.56 -19.89
C THR A 680 33.19 -20.81 -18.75
N LEU A 681 33.98 -19.77 -19.05
CA LEU A 681 34.64 -18.93 -18.03
C LEU A 681 33.63 -18.24 -17.10
N GLN A 682 32.47 -17.83 -17.64
CA GLN A 682 31.37 -17.27 -16.87
C GLN A 682 30.71 -18.31 -15.95
N VAL A 683 30.56 -19.55 -16.40
CA VAL A 683 30.05 -20.67 -15.58
C VAL A 683 31.04 -21.04 -14.47
N GLU A 684 32.34 -21.07 -14.73
CA GLU A 684 33.37 -21.29 -13.71
C GLU A 684 33.34 -20.20 -12.61
N ASN A 685 33.18 -18.93 -13.00
CA ASN A 685 33.03 -17.81 -12.06
C ASN A 685 31.72 -17.90 -11.25
N MET A 686 30.61 -18.30 -11.87
CA MET A 686 29.36 -18.58 -11.14
C MET A 686 29.50 -19.77 -10.17
N SER A 687 30.26 -20.81 -10.54
CA SER A 687 30.55 -21.95 -9.65
C SER A 687 31.37 -21.52 -8.43
N LEU A 688 32.36 -20.63 -8.60
CA LEU A 688 33.13 -20.07 -7.49
C LEU A 688 32.22 -19.30 -6.51
N LYS A 689 31.35 -18.44 -7.04
CA LYS A 689 30.36 -17.71 -6.23
C LYS A 689 29.35 -18.61 -5.53
N LEU A 690 29.00 -19.76 -6.12
CA LEU A 690 28.13 -20.74 -5.48
C LEU A 690 28.80 -21.34 -4.22
N GLN A 691 30.11 -21.59 -4.28
CA GLN A 691 30.90 -22.04 -3.12
C GLN A 691 31.04 -20.94 -2.05
N GLU A 692 31.21 -19.67 -2.45
CA GLU A 692 31.19 -18.53 -1.52
C GLU A 692 29.83 -18.43 -0.80
N MET A 693 28.72 -18.59 -1.53
CA MET A 693 27.36 -18.63 -0.96
C MET A 693 27.14 -19.83 -0.03
N GLU A 694 27.68 -21.00 -0.35
CA GLU A 694 27.61 -22.19 0.51
C GLU A 694 28.36 -21.98 1.83
N GLN A 695 29.54 -21.36 1.82
CA GLN A 695 30.26 -20.96 3.03
C GLN A 695 29.49 -19.91 3.84
N LEU A 696 28.84 -18.96 3.19
CA LEU A 696 28.02 -17.93 3.85
C LEU A 696 26.76 -18.54 4.49
N ALA A 697 26.15 -19.53 3.84
CA ALA A 697 25.04 -20.31 4.40
C ALA A 697 25.47 -21.17 5.61
N LEU A 698 26.67 -21.78 5.57
CA LEU A 698 27.26 -22.49 6.71
C LEU A 698 27.52 -21.55 7.90
N GLY A 699 28.08 -20.36 7.66
CA GLY A 699 28.24 -19.33 8.68
C GLY A 699 26.91 -18.87 9.28
N THR A 700 25.88 -18.70 8.45
CA THR A 700 24.52 -18.33 8.87
C THR A 700 23.88 -19.42 9.74
N ASN A 701 24.07 -20.70 9.40
CA ASN A 701 23.63 -21.82 10.23
C ASN A 701 24.33 -21.86 11.60
N CYS A 702 25.61 -21.46 11.68
CA CYS A 702 26.30 -21.34 12.96
C CYS A 702 25.65 -20.27 13.85
N ILE A 703 25.38 -19.08 13.29
CA ILE A 703 24.70 -17.97 13.98
C ILE A 703 23.28 -18.38 14.41
N LEU A 704 22.52 -19.10 13.56
CA LEU A 704 21.20 -19.61 13.91
C LEU A 704 21.22 -20.59 15.08
N ASN A 705 22.28 -21.42 15.20
CA ASN A 705 22.44 -22.32 16.34
C ASN A 705 22.83 -21.56 17.63
N GLU A 706 23.69 -20.54 17.55
CA GLU A 706 23.94 -19.65 18.70
C GLU A 706 22.67 -18.91 19.13
N MET A 707 21.88 -18.40 18.18
CA MET A 707 20.62 -17.72 18.48
C MET A 707 19.59 -18.67 19.10
N ARG A 708 19.50 -19.92 18.62
CA ARG A 708 18.69 -20.97 19.25
C ARG A 708 19.10 -21.18 20.70
N GLN A 709 20.40 -21.38 20.98
CA GLN A 709 20.88 -21.59 22.35
C GLN A 709 20.51 -20.42 23.26
N ARG A 710 20.74 -19.17 22.81
CA ARG A 710 20.37 -17.97 23.58
C ARG A 710 18.85 -17.85 23.83
N VAL A 711 18.01 -18.35 22.92
CA VAL A 711 16.55 -18.42 23.13
C VAL A 711 16.18 -19.50 24.15
N GLU A 712 16.82 -20.67 24.10
CA GLU A 712 16.63 -21.75 25.08
C GLU A 712 17.07 -21.30 26.49
N ASP A 713 18.25 -20.67 26.62
CA ASP A 713 18.76 -20.09 27.87
C ASP A 713 17.80 -19.02 28.45
N LEU A 714 17.24 -18.16 27.59
CA LEU A 714 16.33 -17.08 27.96
C LEU A 714 14.94 -17.62 28.35
N VAL A 715 14.48 -18.71 27.75
CA VAL A 715 13.28 -19.45 28.18
C VAL A 715 13.49 -20.08 29.57
N GLU A 716 14.67 -20.63 29.86
CA GLU A 716 14.97 -21.20 31.19
C GLU A 716 14.97 -20.12 32.28
N GLU A 717 15.65 -18.98 32.08
CA GLU A 717 15.61 -17.88 33.05
C GLU A 717 14.19 -17.26 33.16
N THR A 718 13.41 -17.20 32.08
CA THR A 718 11.99 -16.78 32.13
C THR A 718 11.16 -17.74 32.99
N SER A 719 11.40 -19.06 32.89
CA SER A 719 10.76 -20.06 33.76
C SER A 719 11.16 -19.84 35.21
N ARG A 720 12.45 -19.63 35.47
CA ARG A 720 13.00 -19.34 36.81
C ARG A 720 12.50 -18.02 37.41
N GLN A 721 12.10 -17.05 36.58
CA GLN A 721 11.45 -15.82 37.03
C GLN A 721 9.97 -16.03 37.36
N ARG A 722 9.26 -16.87 36.61
CA ARG A 722 7.88 -17.28 36.95
C ARG A 722 7.80 -18.04 38.27
N GLU A 723 8.75 -18.93 38.53
CA GLU A 723 8.83 -19.69 39.79
C GLU A 723 9.02 -18.75 40.99
N ARG A 724 10.01 -17.84 40.91
CA ARG A 724 10.20 -16.77 41.91
C ARG A 724 8.99 -15.83 42.04
N ALA A 725 8.22 -15.60 40.98
CA ALA A 725 6.99 -14.81 41.06
C ALA A 725 5.88 -15.55 41.84
N ALA A 726 5.73 -16.87 41.63
CA ALA A 726 4.78 -17.69 42.38
C ALA A 726 5.15 -17.83 43.87
N GLU A 727 6.44 -17.93 44.21
CA GLU A 727 6.91 -17.87 45.61
C GLU A 727 6.53 -16.53 46.27
N ASN A 728 6.78 -15.42 45.58
CA ASN A 728 6.40 -14.08 46.08
C ASN A 728 4.88 -13.90 46.22
N GLU A 729 4.06 -14.47 45.32
CA GLU A 729 2.60 -14.47 45.44
C GLU A 729 2.13 -15.31 46.64
N GLN A 730 2.79 -16.44 46.93
CA GLN A 730 2.49 -17.25 48.12
C GLN A 730 2.84 -16.52 49.42
N GLU A 731 3.98 -15.83 49.48
CA GLU A 731 4.35 -14.97 50.63
C GLU A 731 3.38 -13.80 50.80
N LEU A 732 2.99 -13.12 49.71
CA LEU A 732 1.98 -12.07 49.75
C LEU A 732 0.63 -12.58 50.30
N CYS A 733 0.25 -13.82 49.99
CA CYS A 733 -0.93 -14.46 50.55
C CYS A 733 -0.79 -14.75 52.05
N ARG A 734 0.40 -15.16 52.54
CA ARG A 734 0.68 -15.33 53.98
C ARG A 734 0.55 -14.00 54.74
N VAL A 735 1.25 -12.96 54.27
CA VAL A 735 1.20 -11.60 54.84
C VAL A 735 -0.23 -11.06 54.88
N LYS A 736 -1.05 -11.35 53.87
CA LYS A 736 -2.48 -10.96 53.83
C LYS A 736 -3.32 -11.69 54.87
N GLN A 737 -3.06 -12.98 55.13
CA GLN A 737 -3.72 -13.75 56.19
C GLN A 737 -3.33 -13.26 57.58
N ASP A 738 -2.05 -12.93 57.80
CA ASP A 738 -1.57 -12.34 59.05
C ASP A 738 -2.20 -10.96 59.29
N PHE A 739 -2.37 -10.14 58.25
CA PHE A 739 -2.98 -8.82 58.37
C PHE A 739 -4.48 -8.87 58.71
N GLU A 740 -5.25 -9.79 58.12
CA GLU A 740 -6.65 -10.04 58.50
C GLU A 740 -6.78 -10.64 59.92
N SER A 741 -5.80 -11.46 60.34
CA SER A 741 -5.72 -11.96 61.71
C SER A 741 -5.44 -10.83 62.72
N LEU A 742 -4.50 -9.94 62.41
CA LEU A 742 -4.19 -8.75 63.19
C LEU A 742 -5.38 -7.79 63.29
N LYS A 743 -6.09 -7.55 62.18
CA LYS A 743 -7.33 -6.76 62.10
C LYS A 743 -8.44 -7.36 62.97
N THR A 744 -8.57 -8.68 63.01
CA THR A 744 -9.50 -9.40 63.90
C THR A 744 -9.11 -9.26 65.38
N TYR A 745 -7.81 -9.33 65.69
CA TYR A 745 -7.28 -9.10 67.03
C TYR A 745 -7.51 -7.65 67.51
N VAL A 746 -7.22 -6.65 66.68
CA VAL A 746 -7.49 -5.22 66.97
C VAL A 746 -8.99 -4.97 67.17
N SER A 747 -9.85 -5.57 66.36
CA SER A 747 -11.32 -5.48 66.55
C SER A 747 -11.75 -6.08 67.89
N SER A 748 -11.11 -7.17 68.32
CA SER A 748 -11.35 -7.79 69.64
C SER A 748 -10.89 -6.88 70.79
N LEU A 749 -9.73 -6.21 70.66
CA LEU A 749 -9.25 -5.24 71.64
C LEU A 749 -10.17 -4.00 71.74
N LEU A 750 -10.77 -3.55 70.63
CA LEU A 750 -11.76 -2.47 70.65
C LEU A 750 -13.02 -2.88 71.43
N ASN A 751 -13.56 -4.08 71.21
CA ASN A 751 -14.70 -4.59 71.99
C ASN A 751 -14.37 -4.71 73.49
N VAL A 752 -13.16 -5.15 73.85
CA VAL A 752 -12.70 -5.18 75.25
C VAL A 752 -12.60 -3.77 75.84
N ARG A 753 -12.08 -2.79 75.08
CA ARG A 753 -12.02 -1.38 75.50
C ARG A 753 -13.40 -0.78 75.72
N GLU A 754 -14.37 -1.05 74.86
CA GLU A 754 -15.76 -0.59 75.05
C GLU A 754 -16.41 -1.24 76.27
N THR A 755 -16.15 -2.53 76.50
CA THR A 755 -16.61 -3.26 77.70
C THR A 755 -16.02 -2.65 78.97
N LEU A 756 -14.73 -2.30 78.97
CA LEU A 756 -14.07 -1.62 80.09
C LEU A 756 -14.64 -0.21 80.34
N LEU A 757 -14.86 0.58 79.28
CA LEU A 757 -15.49 1.91 79.39
C LEU A 757 -16.96 1.85 79.86
N SER A 758 -17.66 0.75 79.58
CA SER A 758 -19.00 0.48 80.11
C SER A 758 -18.94 0.13 81.61
N SER A 759 -18.01 -0.74 82.00
CA SER A 759 -17.73 -1.11 83.39
C SER A 759 -17.33 0.11 84.24
N GLU A 760 -16.46 0.98 83.72
CA GLU A 760 -16.04 2.22 84.38
C GLU A 760 -17.24 3.13 84.71
N LYS A 761 -18.18 3.30 83.77
CA LYS A 761 -19.43 4.05 84.00
C LYS A 761 -20.33 3.39 85.05
N GLN A 762 -20.34 2.06 85.14
CA GLN A 762 -21.04 1.35 86.20
C GLN A 762 -20.36 1.59 87.56
N PHE A 763 -19.03 1.51 87.64
CA PHE A 763 -18.28 1.83 88.87
C PHE A 763 -18.51 3.28 89.33
N GLN A 764 -18.42 4.28 88.45
CA GLN A 764 -18.75 5.68 88.76
C GLN A 764 -20.21 5.89 89.21
N THR A 765 -21.12 4.99 88.82
CA THR A 765 -22.52 5.01 89.28
C THR A 765 -22.67 4.36 90.65
N ILE A 766 -21.96 3.25 90.90
CA ILE A 766 -21.89 2.57 92.21
C ILE A 766 -21.23 3.48 93.25
N GLU A 767 -20.17 4.19 92.89
CA GLU A 767 -19.47 5.16 93.75
C GLU A 767 -20.41 6.27 94.23
N LYS A 768 -21.16 6.90 93.32
CA LYS A 768 -22.19 7.91 93.66
C LYS A 768 -23.35 7.36 94.48
N LEU A 769 -23.66 6.07 94.37
CA LEU A 769 -24.62 5.39 95.25
C LEU A 769 -24.01 5.14 96.64
N PHE A 770 -22.73 4.78 96.70
CA PHE A 770 -21.99 4.58 97.95
C PHE A 770 -21.82 5.88 98.72
N GLU A 771 -21.43 6.98 98.08
CA GLU A 771 -21.40 8.33 98.70
C GLU A 771 -22.75 8.69 99.35
N ARG A 772 -23.85 8.52 98.60
CA ARG A 772 -25.21 8.75 99.11
C ARG A 772 -25.56 7.84 100.29
N LEU A 773 -25.09 6.60 100.29
CA LEU A 773 -25.34 5.62 101.34
C LEU A 773 -24.51 5.92 102.59
N VAL A 774 -23.26 6.38 102.44
CA VAL A 774 -22.43 6.91 103.53
C VAL A 774 -23.09 8.13 104.17
N VAL A 775 -23.47 9.14 103.38
CA VAL A 775 -24.17 10.35 103.88
C VAL A 775 -25.44 9.97 104.63
N LYS A 776 -26.26 9.05 104.09
CA LYS A 776 -27.48 8.58 104.74
C LYS A 776 -27.20 7.76 106.01
N THR A 777 -26.08 7.03 106.06
CA THR A 777 -25.65 6.30 107.27
C THR A 777 -25.25 7.26 108.37
N SER A 778 -24.43 8.28 108.08
CA SER A 778 -24.07 9.33 109.03
C SER A 778 -25.27 10.14 109.52
N GLN A 779 -26.27 10.38 108.67
CA GLN A 779 -27.55 10.98 109.09
C GLN A 779 -28.30 10.04 110.06
N LEU A 780 -28.50 8.77 109.71
CA LEU A 780 -29.19 7.80 110.56
C LEU A 780 -28.47 7.57 111.90
N GLU A 781 -27.14 7.61 111.92
CA GLU A 781 -26.34 7.51 113.14
C GLU A 781 -26.46 8.78 114.01
N SER A 782 -26.57 9.96 113.40
CA SER A 782 -26.89 11.20 114.12
C SER A 782 -28.30 11.18 114.71
N GLU A 783 -29.30 10.72 113.95
CA GLU A 783 -30.69 10.53 114.41
C GLU A 783 -30.77 9.47 115.53
N LYS A 784 -29.96 8.40 115.44
CA LYS A 784 -29.82 7.38 116.48
C LYS A 784 -29.28 7.98 117.77
N ILE A 785 -28.15 8.71 117.71
CA ILE A 785 -27.54 9.37 118.88
C ILE A 785 -28.54 10.34 119.53
N GLN A 786 -29.27 11.11 118.74
CA GLN A 786 -30.31 12.02 119.25
C GLN A 786 -31.44 11.27 119.98
N LYS A 787 -31.86 10.10 119.48
CA LYS A 787 -32.85 9.25 120.15
C LYS A 787 -32.30 8.49 121.36
N GLU A 788 -31.03 8.10 121.37
CA GLU A 788 -30.37 7.51 122.54
C GLU A 788 -30.35 8.53 123.70
N VAL A 789 -30.05 9.81 123.42
CA VAL A 789 -30.16 10.92 124.39
C VAL A 789 -31.61 11.13 124.88
N GLU A 790 -32.59 11.08 123.98
CA GLU A 790 -34.01 11.23 124.34
C GLU A 790 -34.52 10.07 125.22
N VAL A 791 -34.14 8.83 124.89
CA VAL A 791 -34.43 7.63 125.72
C VAL A 791 -33.74 7.72 127.08
N GLN A 792 -32.48 8.16 127.13
CA GLN A 792 -31.75 8.28 128.40
C GLN A 792 -32.35 9.36 129.30
N LYS A 793 -32.80 10.49 128.74
CA LYS A 793 -33.57 11.52 129.47
C LYS A 793 -34.91 10.97 129.99
N LEU A 794 -35.63 10.18 129.19
CA LEU A 794 -36.84 9.49 129.63
C LEU A 794 -36.57 8.46 130.74
N MET A 795 -35.42 7.78 130.73
CA MET A 795 -34.99 6.91 131.83
C MET A 795 -34.73 7.70 133.12
N GLU A 796 -34.03 8.84 133.07
CA GLU A 796 -33.81 9.71 134.24
C GLU A 796 -35.14 10.22 134.80
N GLU A 797 -36.08 10.64 133.94
CA GLU A 797 -37.41 11.08 134.35
C GLU A 797 -38.23 9.94 134.95
N ASN A 798 -38.14 8.72 134.41
CA ASN A 798 -38.81 7.54 134.96
C ASN A 798 -38.23 7.13 136.32
N VAL A 799 -36.90 7.13 136.50
CA VAL A 799 -36.24 6.91 137.81
C VAL A 799 -36.65 7.98 138.83
N ARG A 800 -36.80 9.23 138.39
CA ARG A 800 -37.31 10.34 139.23
C ARG A 800 -38.79 10.16 139.60
N LEU A 801 -39.61 9.59 138.72
CA LEU A 801 -41.00 9.26 138.99
C LEU A 801 -41.12 8.07 139.96
N THR A 802 -40.32 7.01 139.79
CA THR A 802 -40.26 5.88 140.73
C THR A 802 -39.83 6.33 142.12
N THR A 803 -38.76 7.13 142.25
CA THR A 803 -38.35 7.65 143.57
C THR A 803 -39.36 8.64 144.18
N LEU A 804 -40.23 9.27 143.38
CA LEU A 804 -41.41 10.00 143.86
C LEU A 804 -42.54 9.08 144.32
N LEU A 805 -42.74 7.95 143.62
CA LEU A 805 -43.70 6.90 143.98
C LEU A 805 -43.28 6.21 145.29
N ASP A 806 -42.04 5.74 145.41
CA ASP A 806 -41.48 5.15 146.63
C ASP A 806 -41.65 6.07 147.84
N LYS A 807 -41.40 7.38 147.64
CA LYS A 807 -41.59 8.41 148.67
C LYS A 807 -43.06 8.64 149.03
N LYS A 808 -43.99 8.39 148.10
CA LYS A 808 -45.44 8.45 148.34
C LYS A 808 -45.97 7.19 149.00
N GLU A 809 -45.47 6.02 148.64
CA GLU A 809 -45.76 4.76 149.33
C GLU A 809 -45.22 4.79 150.77
N ALA A 810 -44.00 5.28 151.00
CA ALA A 810 -43.47 5.50 152.34
C ALA A 810 -44.32 6.48 153.17
N GLN A 811 -44.87 7.54 152.56
CA GLN A 811 -45.83 8.43 153.22
C GLN A 811 -47.16 7.71 153.55
N LEU A 812 -47.68 6.88 152.64
CA LEU A 812 -48.88 6.07 152.86
C LEU A 812 -48.69 5.03 153.98
N VAL A 813 -47.55 4.34 154.01
CA VAL A 813 -47.21 3.37 155.07
C VAL A 813 -47.05 4.07 156.42
N ALA A 814 -46.35 5.20 156.48
CA ALA A 814 -46.23 5.98 157.71
C ALA A 814 -47.59 6.49 158.23
N MET A 815 -48.48 6.91 157.33
CA MET A 815 -49.85 7.32 157.68
C MET A 815 -50.71 6.13 158.14
N ASN A 816 -50.54 4.95 157.52
CA ASN A 816 -51.24 3.71 157.91
C ASN A 816 -50.81 3.24 159.32
N GLU A 817 -49.52 3.29 159.64
CA GLU A 817 -49.05 3.00 161.01
C GLU A 817 -49.48 4.07 162.02
N GLN A 818 -49.57 5.35 161.64
CA GLN A 818 -50.21 6.38 162.50
C GLN A 818 -51.69 6.05 162.77
N CYS A 819 -52.45 5.60 161.77
CA CYS A 819 -53.83 5.14 161.96
C CYS A 819 -53.92 3.92 162.88
N LYS A 820 -52.99 2.95 162.79
CA LYS A 820 -52.93 1.80 163.71
C LYS A 820 -52.59 2.20 165.14
N VAL A 821 -51.65 3.13 165.35
CA VAL A 821 -51.31 3.66 166.68
C VAL A 821 -52.49 4.44 167.28
N MET A 822 -53.26 5.17 166.46
CA MET A 822 -54.51 5.79 166.92
C MET A 822 -55.59 4.75 167.28
N ALA A 823 -55.72 3.67 166.51
CA ALA A 823 -56.67 2.59 166.80
C ALA A 823 -56.36 1.85 168.11
N LEU A 824 -55.07 1.59 168.39
CA LEU A 824 -54.64 0.89 169.62
C LEU A 824 -54.92 1.67 170.92
N ASN A 825 -55.04 3.00 170.85
CA ASN A 825 -55.40 3.83 172.00
C ASN A 825 -56.93 3.91 172.27
N ALA A 826 -57.76 3.26 171.45
CA ALA A 826 -59.22 3.33 171.55
C ALA A 826 -59.87 2.14 172.29
N SER A 827 -59.11 1.14 172.74
CA SER A 827 -59.64 -0.10 173.34
C SER A 827 -58.82 -0.60 174.54
N ASN A 828 -58.83 0.16 175.63
CA ASN A 828 -58.59 -0.34 176.99
C ASN A 828 -59.20 0.61 178.04
N ILE A 829 -60.53 0.60 178.09
CA ILE A 829 -61.32 0.65 179.33
C ILE A 829 -61.87 -0.77 179.51
#